data_AF-A0A194V1N4-F1
#
_entry.id   AF-A0A194V1N4-F1
#
_cell.length_a   1.000
_cell.length_b   1.000
_cell.length_c   1.000
_cell.angle_alpha   90.00
_cell.angle_beta   90.00
_cell.angle_gamma   90.00
#
_symmetry.space_group_name_H-M   'P 1'
#
loop_
_entity.id
_entity.type
_entity.pdbx_description
1 polymer ?
#
loop_
_entity_poly.entity_id
_entity_poly.type
_entity_poly.pdbx_seq_one_letter_code
_entity_poly.pdbx_strand_id
1 'polypeptide(L)'
;MSDNSINASPVEDNHSTDLDNKEDIIYNARPVATNSIDEKTKPTSGDADSVDSETAGLTADTHALDTALKLVTRTLDITDDPTQSPFTFRSFILGLGLSTFGAVLAEIFYFKPQTVNVNSIFLIIIAYCLGEATTLIPRAGAIGRFLNPGPFSQKEHVFIVIMANSAAVCALGTEQLAAQALYYDEEPNGASAIFMLLSSQCIGYGLLGMMRKMFVYPTKFVWPLTLPLASLFQSMHLDKTLAKKRLKIFWIICVCIMVWELIPEYIMPWTVGISIFCLANQNSALFTYLFGGANGDEGLGFLGWCMDWQYITTDCLVLPMNTLLNQLFGYFICVALTIGAYYGNVWRAKDFPFMAQDLFKLYDNGTTTVYDQTQILDSDNVVDDAKLEAYGLPWFATSNAMSMLVMNMAITAAVVHVFLWNWNDLKFMFTWMTPSGVKEKFNSVNWKFWTKSERVEVFPGTEGDPHFAAMQAYKETPAWWYHAILFISIIIGLICCYQQRTQLPWWAFLIAVAISWFLSLVYACIYGITGFYYQPVTAIQMIGAYMVPKKPVANMMFTLYGSNSLVQALLMLSDLKLAYIVKSQRDVLLSVEGTSLWSGQNVQSYNAQAIAWGGAADKIFGRDGEYWQVPMGLFYGIFVPIPFYVIHKLWPKLRADYVNTFIILNWLGWLSVGINTSLLPYFMFGIFTQGYLRKYKAVLFAKWHLTTVAAIAGGTSIIVFILTFAVSGGAGVSRPFPEWWGNSLSGNVDHCKYTNGE
;
A
#
# COMPACT_ATOMS: atom_id res chain seq x y z
N MET A 1 35.22 -46.40 -58.71
CA MET A 1 36.02 -45.53 -57.84
C MET A 1 35.38 -45.59 -56.47
N SER A 2 35.79 -46.50 -55.60
CA SER A 2 37.08 -46.57 -54.87
C SER A 2 37.06 -45.65 -53.63
N ASP A 3 37.14 -46.15 -52.38
CA ASP A 3 37.30 -47.55 -51.96
C ASP A 3 36.78 -47.81 -50.52
N ASN A 4 36.46 -49.08 -50.26
CA ASN A 4 36.73 -49.87 -49.04
C ASN A 4 37.24 -49.09 -47.78
N SER A 5 36.79 -49.29 -46.53
CA SER A 5 36.49 -50.54 -45.78
C SER A 5 36.55 -50.21 -44.24
N ILE A 6 36.16 -51.02 -43.23
CA ILE A 6 35.44 -52.31 -43.12
C ILE A 6 34.83 -52.43 -41.70
N ASN A 7 33.63 -53.04 -41.60
CA ASN A 7 33.01 -53.92 -40.57
C ASN A 7 33.26 -53.71 -39.04
N ALA A 8 32.41 -54.19 -38.12
CA ALA A 8 31.37 -55.21 -38.26
C ALA A 8 30.09 -54.96 -37.44
N SER A 9 28.98 -55.47 -38.01
CA SER A 9 27.66 -55.75 -37.43
C SER A 9 27.68 -57.20 -36.83
N PRO A 10 26.58 -57.97 -36.55
CA PRO A 10 25.18 -57.82 -36.99
C PRO A 10 24.05 -58.31 -36.03
N VAL A 11 22.83 -58.48 -36.59
CA VAL A 11 21.71 -59.37 -36.16
C VAL A 11 20.85 -58.90 -34.98
N GLU A 12 19.50 -58.90 -35.01
CA GLU A 12 18.43 -58.96 -36.06
C GLU A 12 17.18 -58.28 -35.43
N ASP A 13 16.40 -57.44 -36.12
CA ASP A 13 15.15 -57.75 -36.89
C ASP A 13 14.09 -58.60 -36.11
N ASN A 14 12.78 -58.30 -36.07
CA ASN A 14 11.91 -57.81 -37.16
C ASN A 14 10.55 -57.21 -36.69
N HIS A 15 9.81 -56.59 -37.64
CA HIS A 15 8.35 -56.35 -37.81
C HIS A 15 7.27 -56.79 -36.76
N SER A 16 6.06 -56.18 -36.65
CA SER A 16 5.41 -55.01 -37.29
C SER A 16 4.02 -54.63 -36.70
N THR A 17 3.64 -53.34 -36.82
CA THR A 17 2.26 -52.77 -37.03
C THR A 17 1.06 -52.99 -36.07
N ASP A 18 0.37 -51.86 -35.82
CA ASP A 18 -1.10 -51.64 -35.70
C ASP A 18 -1.86 -51.55 -34.35
N LEU A 19 -2.43 -50.34 -34.18
CA LEU A 19 -3.78 -49.95 -33.69
C LEU A 19 -4.22 -50.00 -32.20
N ASP A 20 -4.60 -48.79 -31.75
CA ASP A 20 -5.73 -48.41 -30.88
C ASP A 20 -5.79 -48.68 -29.35
N ASN A 21 -6.50 -47.73 -28.71
CA ASN A 21 -7.08 -47.69 -27.36
C ASN A 21 -6.18 -47.49 -26.11
N LYS A 22 -6.25 -46.25 -25.62
CA LYS A 22 -6.72 -45.82 -24.27
C LYS A 22 -6.07 -46.32 -22.97
N GLU A 23 -5.92 -45.32 -22.10
CA GLU A 23 -5.94 -45.38 -20.62
C GLU A 23 -4.66 -45.98 -19.95
N ASP A 24 -4.47 -45.64 -18.67
CA ASP A 24 -3.41 -46.08 -17.74
C ASP A 24 -1.91 -46.00 -18.14
N ILE A 25 -1.32 -44.80 -18.04
CA ILE A 25 0.00 -44.62 -17.38
C ILE A 25 -0.02 -43.42 -16.43
N ILE A 26 -0.14 -43.69 -15.13
CA ILE A 26 0.23 -42.78 -14.03
C ILE A 26 1.23 -43.52 -13.14
N TYR A 27 2.14 -42.78 -12.48
CA TYR A 27 3.23 -43.27 -11.61
C TYR A 27 4.35 -44.03 -12.33
N ASN A 28 5.52 -43.37 -12.45
CA ASN A 28 6.77 -43.83 -11.79
C ASN A 28 7.92 -42.85 -12.08
N ALA A 29 8.28 -42.01 -11.10
CA ALA A 29 9.54 -41.27 -11.10
C ALA A 29 10.36 -41.74 -9.89
N ARG A 30 11.53 -42.36 -10.13
CA ARG A 30 12.41 -42.88 -9.08
C ARG A 30 13.30 -41.76 -8.52
N PRO A 31 13.65 -41.78 -7.22
CA PRO A 31 14.57 -40.81 -6.64
C PRO A 31 16.00 -40.99 -7.19
N VAL A 32 16.72 -39.87 -7.34
CA VAL A 32 18.15 -39.85 -7.68
C VAL A 32 18.98 -40.11 -6.42
N ALA A 33 20.05 -40.90 -6.53
CA ALA A 33 20.83 -41.35 -5.38
C ALA A 33 21.69 -40.24 -4.75
N THR A 34 21.76 -40.24 -3.42
CA THR A 34 22.70 -39.43 -2.63
C THR A 34 24.07 -40.12 -2.55
N ASN A 35 25.14 -39.43 -2.93
CA ASN A 35 26.51 -39.91 -2.72
C ASN A 35 26.91 -39.80 -1.23
N SER A 36 27.72 -40.75 -0.77
CA SER A 36 28.21 -40.86 0.60
C SER A 36 29.30 -39.83 0.95
N ILE A 37 29.34 -39.40 2.21
CA ILE A 37 30.45 -38.66 2.83
C ILE A 37 30.86 -39.41 4.11
N ASP A 38 32.16 -39.48 4.40
CA ASP A 38 32.75 -40.43 5.35
C ASP A 38 32.39 -40.23 6.84
N GLU A 39 32.25 -41.36 7.53
CA GLU A 39 31.99 -41.45 8.97
C GLU A 39 33.29 -41.36 9.79
N LYS A 40 33.67 -40.16 10.28
CA LYS A 40 34.63 -40.00 11.41
C LYS A 40 34.76 -38.58 11.99
N THR A 41 33.83 -38.16 12.84
CA THR A 41 34.14 -37.37 14.06
C THR A 41 32.96 -37.35 15.03
N LYS A 42 33.20 -37.65 16.32
CA LYS A 42 32.28 -37.33 17.42
C LYS A 42 32.83 -36.16 18.22
N PRO A 43 32.13 -35.03 18.33
CA PRO A 43 32.31 -34.11 19.45
C PRO A 43 31.58 -34.65 20.70
N THR A 44 32.08 -34.29 21.88
CA THR A 44 31.48 -34.62 23.18
C THR A 44 30.32 -33.69 23.55
N SER A 45 29.56 -34.08 24.56
CA SER A 45 28.41 -33.34 25.09
C SER A 45 28.74 -31.92 25.55
N GLY A 46 27.98 -30.95 25.02
CA GLY A 46 27.90 -29.56 25.50
C GLY A 46 26.76 -28.85 24.77
N ASP A 47 26.01 -27.99 25.45
CA ASP A 47 24.89 -27.27 24.85
C ASP A 47 25.38 -26.24 23.82
N ALA A 48 25.07 -26.48 22.55
CA ALA A 48 25.31 -25.56 21.44
C ALA A 48 24.03 -25.49 20.58
N ASP A 49 23.53 -24.28 20.31
CA ASP A 49 22.30 -24.07 19.55
C ASP A 49 22.44 -24.61 18.11
N SER A 50 21.66 -25.65 17.77
CA SER A 50 21.66 -26.25 16.41
C SER A 50 21.27 -25.28 15.30
N VAL A 51 20.65 -24.15 15.66
CA VAL A 51 20.20 -23.06 14.78
C VAL A 51 21.36 -22.39 14.04
N ASP A 52 22.56 -22.36 14.62
CA ASP A 52 23.71 -21.69 14.00
C ASP A 52 24.24 -22.43 12.76
N SER A 53 23.99 -23.74 12.66
CA SER A 53 24.40 -24.56 11.50
C SER A 53 23.54 -24.31 10.26
N GLU A 54 22.21 -24.39 10.41
CA GLU A 54 21.28 -24.19 9.28
C GLU A 54 21.29 -22.74 8.79
N THR A 55 21.40 -21.76 9.70
CA THR A 55 21.42 -20.34 9.32
C THR A 55 22.73 -19.94 8.61
N ALA A 56 23.84 -20.66 8.82
CA ALA A 56 25.09 -20.41 8.11
C ALA A 56 25.03 -20.81 6.61
N GLY A 57 24.17 -21.78 6.25
CA GLY A 57 23.97 -22.19 4.86
C GLY A 57 23.34 -21.12 3.97
N LEU A 58 22.64 -20.14 4.55
CA LEU A 58 21.94 -19.08 3.81
C LEU A 58 22.88 -18.02 3.16
N THR A 59 24.17 -18.03 3.49
CA THR A 59 25.10 -16.95 3.09
C THR A 59 26.23 -17.35 2.12
N ALA A 60 26.33 -18.63 1.73
CA ALA A 60 27.44 -19.12 0.90
C ALA A 60 27.34 -18.68 -0.59
N ASP A 61 26.19 -18.87 -1.23
CA ASP A 61 26.01 -18.59 -2.66
C ASP A 61 25.52 -17.16 -2.94
N THR A 62 26.46 -16.23 -3.07
CA THR A 62 26.19 -14.82 -3.44
C THR A 62 26.28 -14.56 -4.95
N HIS A 63 25.83 -15.50 -5.79
CA HIS A 63 25.67 -15.32 -7.23
C HIS A 63 24.31 -15.83 -7.75
N ALA A 64 23.79 -15.15 -8.77
CA ALA A 64 22.50 -15.41 -9.44
C ALA A 64 21.25 -15.37 -8.53
N LEU A 65 20.70 -14.16 -8.30
CA LEU A 65 19.36 -13.94 -7.74
C LEU A 65 18.25 -14.27 -8.78
N ASP A 66 18.35 -15.44 -9.43
CA ASP A 66 17.54 -15.79 -10.60
C ASP A 66 16.59 -16.95 -10.29
N THR A 67 15.47 -16.60 -9.63
CA THR A 67 14.07 -16.98 -9.90
C THR A 67 13.24 -16.53 -8.69
N ALA A 68 12.12 -15.83 -8.89
CA ALA A 68 11.19 -15.46 -7.81
C ALA A 68 10.75 -16.67 -6.95
N LEU A 69 10.45 -17.80 -7.61
CA LEU A 69 10.19 -19.10 -7.00
C LEU A 69 11.27 -19.54 -5.99
N LYS A 70 12.56 -19.41 -6.34
CA LYS A 70 13.67 -19.81 -5.45
C LYS A 70 13.78 -18.93 -4.22
N LEU A 71 13.25 -17.70 -4.23
CA LEU A 71 13.13 -16.89 -3.03
C LEU A 71 11.96 -17.37 -2.17
N VAL A 72 10.78 -17.52 -2.76
CA VAL A 72 9.55 -17.99 -2.09
C VAL A 72 9.78 -19.35 -1.43
N THR A 73 10.20 -20.37 -2.19
CA THR A 73 10.43 -21.74 -1.72
C THR A 73 11.76 -21.92 -0.92
N ARG A 74 12.50 -20.83 -0.65
CA ARG A 74 13.59 -20.80 0.38
C ARG A 74 13.23 -19.95 1.60
N THR A 75 12.11 -19.22 1.58
CA THR A 75 11.64 -18.37 2.68
C THR A 75 10.33 -18.87 3.29
N LEU A 76 9.73 -19.90 2.70
CA LEU A 76 8.46 -20.54 3.03
C LEU A 76 8.57 -22.04 2.66
N ASP A 77 7.87 -22.92 3.38
CA ASP A 77 7.95 -24.39 3.24
C ASP A 77 7.18 -24.94 2.01
N ILE A 78 6.79 -26.23 2.02
CA ILE A 78 5.89 -26.88 1.04
C ILE A 78 4.59 -27.51 1.65
N THR A 79 4.45 -27.66 2.98
CA THR A 79 3.42 -28.47 3.69
C THR A 79 2.07 -27.79 4.07
N ASP A 80 0.96 -28.54 3.91
CA ASP A 80 -0.42 -28.16 4.33
C ASP A 80 -1.29 -29.36 4.83
N ASP A 81 -2.30 -29.07 5.67
CA ASP A 81 -3.36 -29.99 6.14
C ASP A 81 -4.77 -29.50 5.71
N PRO A 82 -5.40 -30.13 4.70
CA PRO A 82 -6.74 -29.75 4.20
C PRO A 82 -7.92 -29.95 5.17
N THR A 83 -7.74 -30.60 6.33
CA THR A 83 -8.83 -30.91 7.26
C THR A 83 -9.19 -29.76 8.21
N GLN A 84 -8.27 -28.81 8.42
CA GLN A 84 -8.46 -27.68 9.34
C GLN A 84 -9.32 -26.57 8.71
N SER A 85 -10.50 -26.32 9.29
CA SER A 85 -11.40 -25.24 8.87
C SER A 85 -11.03 -23.88 9.51
N PRO A 86 -10.91 -22.78 8.73
CA PRO A 86 -10.81 -21.44 9.28
C PRO A 86 -12.14 -20.90 9.83
N PHE A 87 -13.27 -21.49 9.44
CA PHE A 87 -14.60 -20.98 9.75
C PHE A 87 -15.07 -21.50 11.12
N THR A 88 -14.70 -20.79 12.19
CA THR A 88 -15.12 -21.09 13.56
C THR A 88 -15.71 -19.87 14.27
N PHE A 89 -16.54 -20.11 15.29
CA PHE A 89 -17.22 -19.06 16.06
C PHE A 89 -16.24 -18.04 16.67
N ARG A 90 -15.13 -18.53 17.25
CA ARG A 90 -14.05 -17.66 17.77
C ARG A 90 -13.42 -16.80 16.67
N SER A 91 -13.21 -17.33 15.46
CA SER A 91 -12.64 -16.54 14.37
C SER A 91 -13.58 -15.48 13.84
N PHE A 92 -14.90 -15.71 13.83
CA PHE A 92 -15.86 -14.66 13.52
C PHE A 92 -15.95 -13.60 14.62
N ILE A 93 -15.96 -13.96 15.91
CA ILE A 93 -15.98 -12.96 17.00
C ILE A 93 -14.68 -12.15 17.05
N LEU A 94 -13.51 -12.81 17.02
CA LEU A 94 -12.22 -12.11 17.05
C LEU A 94 -11.98 -11.32 15.76
N GLY A 95 -12.40 -11.84 14.61
CA GLY A 95 -12.40 -11.15 13.33
C GLY A 95 -13.21 -9.87 13.39
N LEU A 96 -14.51 -9.97 13.67
CA LEU A 96 -15.40 -8.80 13.74
C LEU A 96 -14.99 -7.83 14.85
N GLY A 97 -14.55 -8.32 16.02
CA GLY A 97 -14.06 -7.47 17.11
C GLY A 97 -12.82 -6.67 16.73
N LEU A 98 -11.83 -7.31 16.12
CA LEU A 98 -10.61 -6.63 15.64
C LEU A 98 -10.85 -5.82 14.36
N SER A 99 -11.86 -6.14 13.56
CA SER A 99 -12.32 -5.31 12.44
C SER A 99 -12.97 -4.02 12.94
N THR A 100 -13.83 -4.10 13.96
CA THR A 100 -14.43 -2.92 14.60
C THR A 100 -13.36 -2.06 15.28
N PHE A 101 -12.43 -2.67 16.02
CA PHE A 101 -11.30 -1.95 16.64
C PHE A 101 -10.36 -1.34 15.60
N GLY A 102 -10.03 -2.07 14.53
CA GLY A 102 -9.21 -1.59 13.42
C GLY A 102 -9.86 -0.45 12.66
N ALA A 103 -11.16 -0.55 12.34
CA ALA A 103 -11.92 0.51 11.67
C ALA A 103 -12.07 1.74 12.57
N VAL A 104 -12.39 1.56 13.85
CA VAL A 104 -12.45 2.67 14.82
C VAL A 104 -11.09 3.34 14.96
N LEU A 105 -9.99 2.60 15.06
CA LEU A 105 -8.66 3.21 15.07
C LEU A 105 -8.31 3.89 13.74
N ALA A 106 -8.62 3.29 12.58
CA ALA A 106 -8.34 3.88 11.27
C ALA A 106 -9.14 5.17 11.02
N GLU A 107 -10.42 5.17 11.37
CA GLU A 107 -11.31 6.34 11.36
C GLU A 107 -11.03 7.33 12.52
N ILE A 108 -10.04 7.02 13.37
CA ILE A 108 -9.45 7.93 14.36
C ILE A 108 -7.97 8.25 13.99
N PHE A 109 -7.39 7.59 12.98
CA PHE A 109 -6.03 7.78 12.45
C PHE A 109 -6.00 8.53 11.11
N TYR A 110 -7.16 8.75 10.49
CA TYR A 110 -7.28 9.32 9.15
C TYR A 110 -7.23 10.86 9.13
N PHE A 111 -8.14 11.52 9.83
CA PHE A 111 -8.00 12.94 10.08
C PHE A 111 -6.78 13.07 11.02
N LYS A 112 -5.56 13.19 10.48
CA LYS A 112 -4.23 13.35 11.14
C LYS A 112 -3.43 14.40 10.34
N PRO A 113 -2.47 15.18 10.92
CA PRO A 113 -1.47 15.93 10.13
C PRO A 113 -0.60 15.00 9.27
N GLN A 114 -0.57 13.70 9.61
CA GLN A 114 0.05 12.63 8.86
C GLN A 114 -0.81 11.37 9.02
N THR A 115 -1.64 11.07 8.03
CA THR A 115 -2.55 9.90 8.01
C THR A 115 -1.84 8.61 8.34
N VAL A 116 -2.54 7.74 9.08
CA VAL A 116 -1.99 6.47 9.52
C VAL A 116 -2.90 5.29 9.19
N ASN A 117 -2.27 4.16 8.89
CA ASN A 117 -2.90 2.86 8.84
C ASN A 117 -2.68 2.08 10.15
N VAL A 118 -3.71 1.41 10.66
CA VAL A 118 -3.52 0.40 11.71
C VAL A 118 -2.80 -0.77 11.07
N ASN A 119 -1.51 -0.94 11.35
CA ASN A 119 -0.73 -1.88 10.55
C ASN A 119 -1.21 -3.33 10.76
N SER A 120 -1.38 -4.03 9.65
CA SER A 120 -1.88 -5.40 9.51
C SER A 120 -1.36 -6.33 10.59
N ILE A 121 -0.09 -6.17 10.95
CA ILE A 121 0.61 -7.14 11.77
C ILE A 121 0.30 -6.98 13.27
N PHE A 122 -0.17 -5.80 13.73
CA PHE A 122 -0.53 -5.57 15.14
C PHE A 122 -1.77 -6.38 15.49
N LEU A 123 -2.69 -6.42 14.53
CA LEU A 123 -3.85 -7.29 14.49
C LEU A 123 -3.42 -8.77 14.46
N ILE A 124 -2.25 -9.14 13.89
CA ILE A 124 -1.72 -10.51 13.95
C ILE A 124 -1.26 -10.88 15.37
N ILE A 125 -0.48 -10.06 16.09
CA ILE A 125 -0.09 -10.40 17.47
C ILE A 125 -1.30 -10.37 18.43
N ILE A 126 -2.19 -9.39 18.31
CA ILE A 126 -3.39 -9.35 19.16
C ILE A 126 -4.33 -10.52 18.84
N ALA A 127 -4.57 -10.84 17.57
CA ALA A 127 -5.38 -12.02 17.20
C ALA A 127 -4.76 -13.34 17.70
N TYR A 128 -3.43 -13.43 17.79
CA TYR A 128 -2.77 -14.60 18.40
C TYR A 128 -3.00 -14.66 19.92
N CYS A 129 -2.80 -13.55 20.62
CA CYS A 129 -3.01 -13.46 22.06
C CYS A 129 -4.46 -13.76 22.45
N LEU A 130 -5.43 -13.15 21.76
CA LEU A 130 -6.86 -13.41 21.98
C LEU A 130 -7.25 -14.82 21.52
N GLY A 131 -6.70 -15.32 20.41
CA GLY A 131 -6.93 -16.66 19.89
C GLY A 131 -6.53 -17.76 20.87
N GLU A 132 -5.30 -17.72 21.39
CA GLU A 132 -4.87 -18.64 22.46
C GLU A 132 -5.68 -18.42 23.75
N ALA A 133 -6.07 -17.19 24.10
CA ALA A 133 -6.93 -16.93 25.27
C ALA A 133 -8.31 -17.63 25.16
N THR A 134 -8.91 -17.74 23.96
CA THR A 134 -10.16 -18.53 23.80
C THR A 134 -10.00 -20.01 24.13
N THR A 135 -8.77 -20.56 24.09
CA THR A 135 -8.52 -21.97 24.43
C THR A 135 -8.70 -22.26 25.91
N LEU A 136 -8.70 -21.23 26.77
CA LEU A 136 -8.98 -21.33 28.21
C LEU A 136 -10.45 -21.62 28.52
N ILE A 137 -11.37 -21.41 27.57
CA ILE A 137 -12.81 -21.67 27.74
C ILE A 137 -13.04 -23.19 27.84
N PRO A 138 -13.67 -23.72 28.91
CA PRO A 138 -13.87 -25.15 29.06
C PRO A 138 -14.74 -25.77 27.95
N ARG A 139 -14.30 -26.88 27.34
CA ARG A 139 -15.05 -27.63 26.30
C ARG A 139 -16.22 -28.47 26.84
N ALA A 140 -16.85 -28.02 27.92
CA ALA A 140 -17.96 -28.72 28.57
C ALA A 140 -19.28 -28.50 27.82
N GLY A 141 -20.00 -29.60 27.54
CA GLY A 141 -21.28 -29.57 26.82
C GLY A 141 -21.17 -29.11 25.36
N ALA A 142 -22.33 -28.93 24.71
CA ALA A 142 -22.40 -28.46 23.33
C ALA A 142 -21.88 -27.01 23.18
N ILE A 143 -22.23 -26.13 24.12
CA ILE A 143 -21.83 -24.71 24.10
C ILE A 143 -20.31 -24.59 24.25
N GLY A 144 -19.68 -25.29 25.20
CA GLY A 144 -18.21 -25.24 25.37
C GLY A 144 -17.45 -25.74 24.13
N ARG A 145 -17.99 -26.72 23.40
CA ARG A 145 -17.42 -27.18 22.11
C ARG A 145 -17.66 -26.21 20.95
N PHE A 146 -18.74 -25.43 20.98
CA PHE A 146 -19.01 -24.40 19.98
C PHE A 146 -18.12 -23.16 20.19
N LEU A 147 -17.91 -22.75 21.45
CA LEU A 147 -17.02 -21.64 21.83
C LEU A 147 -15.54 -21.99 21.63
N ASN A 148 -15.12 -23.20 22.00
CA ASN A 148 -13.74 -23.70 21.89
C ASN A 148 -13.70 -25.02 21.08
N PRO A 149 -13.70 -24.96 19.74
CA PRO A 149 -13.79 -26.14 18.88
C PRO A 149 -12.50 -26.96 18.82
N GLY A 150 -11.33 -26.36 19.07
CA GLY A 150 -10.03 -27.00 18.91
C GLY A 150 -8.87 -26.16 19.46
N PRO A 151 -7.62 -26.65 19.41
CA PRO A 151 -6.46 -25.76 19.57
C PRO A 151 -6.56 -24.59 18.57
N PHE A 152 -6.01 -23.42 18.89
CA PHE A 152 -6.05 -22.30 17.95
C PHE A 152 -5.17 -22.63 16.73
N SER A 153 -5.74 -22.54 15.52
CA SER A 153 -5.03 -22.88 14.28
C SER A 153 -4.59 -21.65 13.51
N GLN A 154 -3.54 -21.82 12.70
CA GLN A 154 -3.04 -20.75 11.84
C GLN A 154 -4.09 -20.30 10.81
N LYS A 155 -4.92 -21.22 10.30
CA LYS A 155 -5.97 -20.90 9.32
C LYS A 155 -7.06 -20.03 9.92
N GLU A 156 -7.48 -20.32 11.15
CA GLU A 156 -8.37 -19.47 11.95
C GLU A 156 -7.77 -18.10 12.25
N HIS A 157 -6.46 -18.05 12.52
CA HIS A 157 -5.72 -16.83 12.83
C HIS A 157 -5.58 -15.89 11.62
N VAL A 158 -5.21 -16.44 10.47
CA VAL A 158 -5.13 -15.72 9.19
C VAL A 158 -6.49 -15.19 8.78
N PHE A 159 -7.55 -15.98 8.99
CA PHE A 159 -8.92 -15.55 8.69
C PHE A 159 -9.38 -14.38 9.58
N ILE A 160 -9.07 -14.40 10.88
CA ILE A 160 -9.30 -13.25 11.79
C ILE A 160 -8.62 -11.99 11.24
N VAL A 161 -7.36 -12.11 10.85
CA VAL A 161 -6.55 -10.95 10.44
C VAL A 161 -6.94 -10.43 9.07
N ILE A 162 -7.31 -11.28 8.11
CA ILE A 162 -7.80 -10.79 6.81
C ILE A 162 -9.02 -9.89 7.02
N MET A 163 -10.00 -10.31 7.84
CA MET A 163 -11.15 -9.46 8.18
C MET A 163 -10.71 -8.14 8.84
N ALA A 164 -9.82 -8.22 9.83
CA ALA A 164 -9.35 -7.04 10.55
C ALA A 164 -8.53 -6.08 9.67
N ASN A 165 -7.71 -6.61 8.76
CA ASN A 165 -6.83 -5.85 7.85
C ASN A 165 -7.63 -5.14 6.75
N SER A 166 -8.62 -5.81 6.15
CA SER A 166 -9.54 -5.18 5.20
C SER A 166 -10.44 -4.09 5.86
N ALA A 167 -10.39 -3.94 7.19
CA ALA A 167 -11.04 -2.90 7.97
C ALA A 167 -10.03 -1.93 8.66
N ALA A 168 -8.72 -2.09 8.46
CA ALA A 168 -7.66 -1.37 9.15
C ALA A 168 -7.23 -0.05 8.49
N VAL A 169 -7.96 0.35 7.45
CA VAL A 169 -7.70 1.51 6.58
C VAL A 169 -9.00 2.30 6.46
N CYS A 170 -8.91 3.62 6.55
CA CYS A 170 -10.05 4.52 6.36
C CYS A 170 -10.61 4.41 4.93
N ALA A 171 -11.92 4.50 4.78
CA ALA A 171 -12.59 4.42 3.49
C ALA A 171 -12.67 5.81 2.85
N LEU A 172 -12.23 5.98 1.59
CA LEU A 172 -12.24 7.30 0.91
C LEU A 172 -13.64 7.97 0.85
N GLY A 173 -14.71 7.19 1.06
CA GLY A 173 -16.06 7.71 1.17
C GLY A 173 -16.31 8.53 2.44
N THR A 174 -15.57 8.35 3.54
CA THR A 174 -15.72 9.19 4.74
C THR A 174 -15.04 10.54 4.57
N GLU A 175 -13.94 10.60 3.80
CA GLU A 175 -13.34 11.87 3.32
C GLU A 175 -14.38 12.68 2.54
N GLN A 176 -15.09 12.03 1.62
CA GLN A 176 -16.15 12.64 0.82
C GLN A 176 -17.31 13.14 1.69
N LEU A 177 -17.79 12.33 2.64
CA LEU A 177 -18.87 12.70 3.56
C LEU A 177 -18.45 13.87 4.47
N ALA A 178 -17.22 13.85 4.99
CA ALA A 178 -16.65 14.93 5.78
C ALA A 178 -16.52 16.22 4.96
N ALA A 179 -16.01 16.14 3.72
CA ALA A 179 -15.91 17.30 2.85
C ALA A 179 -17.29 17.89 2.50
N GLN A 180 -18.30 17.05 2.24
CA GLN A 180 -19.68 17.54 2.02
C GLN A 180 -20.23 18.29 3.24
N ALA A 181 -20.05 17.73 4.44
CA ALA A 181 -20.51 18.35 5.68
C ALA A 181 -19.72 19.61 6.10
N LEU A 182 -18.40 19.66 5.84
CA LEU A 182 -17.55 20.80 6.22
C LEU A 182 -17.57 21.97 5.23
N TYR A 183 -17.89 21.73 3.95
CA TYR A 183 -17.68 22.71 2.87
C TYR A 183 -18.89 23.05 2.01
N TYR A 184 -19.96 22.26 2.10
CA TYR A 184 -21.16 22.41 1.24
C TYR A 184 -22.48 22.43 2.04
N ASP A 185 -22.41 22.42 3.39
CA ASP A 185 -23.53 22.34 4.34
C ASP A 185 -24.52 21.17 4.06
N GLU A 186 -24.09 20.14 3.33
CA GLU A 186 -24.89 18.96 2.98
C GLU A 186 -24.50 17.76 3.86
N GLU A 187 -25.32 17.45 4.87
CA GLU A 187 -25.26 16.16 5.59
C GLU A 187 -26.16 15.10 4.90
N PRO A 188 -25.59 14.15 4.11
CA PRO A 188 -26.39 13.08 3.53
C PRO A 188 -26.84 12.09 4.62
N ASN A 189 -28.11 11.69 4.55
CA ASN A 189 -28.74 10.72 5.47
C ASN A 189 -27.83 9.51 5.72
N GLY A 190 -27.54 9.20 7.00
CA GLY A 190 -26.59 8.16 7.40
C GLY A 190 -26.83 6.77 6.80
N ALA A 191 -28.08 6.41 6.46
CA ALA A 191 -28.35 5.18 5.71
C ALA A 191 -27.75 5.22 4.28
N SER A 192 -27.87 6.35 3.58
CA SER A 192 -27.25 6.56 2.26
C SER A 192 -25.73 6.57 2.33
N ALA A 193 -25.15 7.16 3.40
CA ALA A 193 -23.72 7.15 3.66
C ALA A 193 -23.18 5.71 3.84
N ILE A 194 -23.83 4.90 4.68
CA ILE A 194 -23.48 3.48 4.88
C ILE A 194 -23.56 2.69 3.57
N PHE A 195 -24.61 2.89 2.76
CA PHE A 195 -24.73 2.21 1.47
C PHE A 195 -23.72 2.70 0.41
N MET A 196 -23.35 3.98 0.43
CA MET A 196 -22.31 4.55 -0.44
C MET A 196 -20.92 3.99 -0.08
N LEU A 197 -20.61 3.90 1.21
CA LEU A 197 -19.39 3.27 1.73
C LEU A 197 -19.34 1.80 1.31
N LEU A 198 -20.39 1.03 1.61
CA LEU A 198 -20.47 -0.40 1.23
C LEU A 198 -20.32 -0.61 -0.29
N SER A 199 -20.95 0.24 -1.11
CA SER A 199 -20.83 0.22 -2.56
C SER A 199 -19.38 0.48 -3.01
N SER A 200 -18.77 1.58 -2.55
CA SER A 200 -17.43 2.01 -2.96
C SER A 200 -16.32 1.03 -2.57
N GLN A 201 -16.47 0.30 -1.44
CA GLN A 201 -15.53 -0.76 -1.07
C GLN A 201 -15.74 -2.03 -1.91
N CYS A 202 -16.98 -2.52 -1.99
CA CYS A 202 -17.28 -3.81 -2.63
C CYS A 202 -17.13 -3.80 -4.16
N ILE A 203 -17.17 -2.66 -4.85
CA ILE A 203 -16.83 -2.58 -6.29
C ILE A 203 -15.39 -3.04 -6.51
N GLY A 204 -14.42 -2.59 -5.70
CA GLY A 204 -13.02 -3.01 -5.82
C GLY A 204 -12.83 -4.51 -5.63
N TYR A 205 -13.51 -5.09 -4.63
CA TYR A 205 -13.52 -6.54 -4.39
C TYR A 205 -14.12 -7.33 -5.58
N GLY A 206 -15.14 -6.77 -6.23
CA GLY A 206 -15.75 -7.31 -7.44
C GLY A 206 -14.81 -7.28 -8.65
N LEU A 207 -14.16 -6.14 -8.91
CA LEU A 207 -13.19 -5.97 -10.00
C LEU A 207 -11.99 -6.92 -9.84
N LEU A 208 -11.39 -6.98 -8.65
CA LEU A 208 -10.32 -7.93 -8.32
C LEU A 208 -10.77 -9.37 -8.50
N GLY A 209 -11.99 -9.72 -8.09
CA GLY A 209 -12.46 -11.10 -8.16
C GLY A 209 -12.40 -11.72 -9.55
N MET A 210 -12.48 -10.89 -10.60
CA MET A 210 -12.28 -11.23 -12.01
C MET A 210 -10.80 -11.36 -12.42
N MET A 211 -9.92 -10.63 -11.74
CA MET A 211 -8.49 -10.48 -12.04
C MET A 211 -7.57 -11.39 -11.21
N ARG A 212 -8.04 -11.98 -10.10
CA ARG A 212 -7.23 -12.78 -9.16
C ARG A 212 -6.29 -13.80 -9.81
N LYS A 213 -6.75 -14.47 -10.89
CA LYS A 213 -5.99 -15.51 -11.61
C LYS A 213 -4.68 -14.97 -12.22
N MET A 214 -4.63 -13.68 -12.53
CA MET A 214 -3.48 -13.00 -13.14
C MET A 214 -2.39 -12.63 -12.11
N PHE A 215 -2.74 -12.41 -10.84
CA PHE A 215 -1.85 -11.77 -9.85
C PHE A 215 -1.57 -12.60 -8.60
N VAL A 216 -2.50 -13.48 -8.22
CA VAL A 216 -2.37 -14.32 -7.02
C VAL A 216 -1.54 -15.58 -7.33
N TYR A 217 -1.85 -16.26 -8.43
CA TYR A 217 -1.24 -17.56 -8.76
C TYR A 217 0.14 -17.50 -9.43
N PRO A 218 0.45 -16.57 -10.37
CA PRO A 218 1.75 -16.61 -11.03
C PRO A 218 2.94 -16.33 -10.10
N THR A 219 3.97 -17.16 -10.25
CA THR A 219 5.18 -17.21 -9.40
C THR A 219 6.03 -15.93 -9.42
N LYS A 220 5.88 -15.09 -10.45
CA LYS A 220 6.63 -13.85 -10.63
C LYS A 220 6.16 -12.71 -9.72
N PHE A 221 4.92 -12.77 -9.23
CA PHE A 221 4.42 -11.81 -8.26
C PHE A 221 4.80 -12.26 -6.85
N VAL A 222 5.87 -11.65 -6.34
CA VAL A 222 6.51 -11.95 -5.04
C VAL A 222 5.74 -11.33 -3.86
N TRP A 223 5.06 -10.20 -4.07
CA TRP A 223 4.31 -9.45 -3.06
C TRP A 223 5.15 -9.22 -1.78
N PRO A 224 6.24 -8.43 -1.85
CA PRO A 224 7.26 -8.38 -0.81
C PRO A 224 6.80 -7.80 0.54
N LEU A 225 5.65 -7.11 0.60
CA LEU A 225 5.01 -6.72 1.86
C LEU A 225 4.21 -7.86 2.51
N THR A 226 3.68 -8.81 1.72
CA THR A 226 2.93 -9.97 2.25
C THR A 226 3.83 -11.10 2.74
N LEU A 227 5.04 -11.22 2.17
CA LEU A 227 5.99 -12.26 2.59
C LEU A 227 6.33 -12.18 4.09
N PRO A 228 6.69 -11.02 4.68
CA PRO A 228 6.84 -10.84 6.13
C PRO A 228 5.61 -11.25 6.96
N LEU A 229 4.39 -11.10 6.43
CA LEU A 229 3.14 -11.48 7.12
C LEU A 229 2.93 -12.99 7.12
N ALA A 230 3.18 -13.63 5.97
CA ALA A 230 3.13 -15.08 5.84
C ALA A 230 4.24 -15.75 6.66
N SER A 231 5.44 -15.19 6.54
CA SER A 231 6.58 -15.28 7.47
C SER A 231 6.33 -14.50 8.78
N LEU A 232 5.08 -14.43 9.26
CA LEU A 232 4.71 -14.30 10.68
C LEU A 232 3.80 -15.43 11.13
N PHE A 233 2.70 -15.63 10.42
CA PHE A 233 1.63 -16.53 10.86
C PHE A 233 2.11 -17.92 11.24
N GLN A 234 3.05 -18.47 10.47
CA GLN A 234 3.59 -19.80 10.68
C GLN A 234 4.29 -19.87 12.06
N SER A 235 5.15 -18.92 12.40
CA SER A 235 5.96 -18.98 13.63
C SER A 235 5.22 -19.18 14.94
N MET A 236 4.13 -18.43 15.16
CA MET A 236 3.49 -18.40 16.48
C MET A 236 2.72 -19.71 16.74
N HIS A 237 2.41 -20.45 15.66
CA HIS A 237 1.77 -21.76 15.71
C HIS A 237 2.76 -22.94 15.75
N LEU A 238 4.04 -22.69 15.43
CA LEU A 238 5.10 -23.71 15.37
C LEU A 238 5.89 -23.83 16.68
N ASP A 239 6.94 -23.02 16.84
CA ASP A 239 7.78 -23.05 18.03
C ASP A 239 7.17 -22.17 19.11
N LYS A 240 6.32 -22.79 19.95
CA LYS A 240 5.72 -22.12 21.12
C LYS A 240 6.75 -21.64 22.16
N THR A 241 8.03 -22.01 22.07
CA THR A 241 9.11 -21.48 22.92
C THR A 241 9.71 -20.20 22.34
N LEU A 242 10.03 -20.17 21.04
CA LEU A 242 10.48 -18.97 20.33
C LEU A 242 9.36 -17.94 20.23
N ALA A 243 8.11 -18.36 20.02
CA ALA A 243 6.93 -17.50 20.09
C ALA A 243 6.79 -16.86 21.48
N LYS A 244 7.02 -17.60 22.58
CA LYS A 244 7.06 -17.01 23.94
C LYS A 244 8.23 -16.04 24.15
N LYS A 245 9.43 -16.36 23.65
CA LYS A 245 10.60 -15.45 23.70
C LYS A 245 10.31 -14.15 22.92
N ARG A 246 9.71 -14.27 21.73
CA ARG A 246 9.31 -13.14 20.88
C ARG A 246 8.15 -12.34 21.46
N LEU A 247 7.12 -12.98 22.00
CA LEU A 247 6.02 -12.27 22.66
C LEU A 247 6.51 -11.52 23.91
N LYS A 248 7.49 -12.07 24.64
CA LYS A 248 8.14 -11.35 25.75
C LYS A 248 8.95 -10.13 25.25
N ILE A 249 9.75 -10.29 24.20
CA ILE A 249 10.55 -9.18 23.62
C ILE A 249 9.63 -8.13 22.97
N PHE A 250 8.55 -8.57 22.34
CA PHE A 250 7.47 -7.72 21.83
C PHE A 250 6.88 -6.87 22.96
N TRP A 251 6.36 -7.47 24.04
CA TRP A 251 5.78 -6.68 25.13
C TRP A 251 6.80 -5.79 25.85
N ILE A 252 8.09 -6.18 25.91
CA ILE A 252 9.15 -5.31 26.43
C ILE A 252 9.33 -4.08 25.54
N ILE A 253 9.60 -4.27 24.24
CA ILE A 253 9.83 -3.14 23.32
C ILE A 253 8.54 -2.31 23.15
N CYS A 254 7.36 -2.94 23.18
CA CYS A 254 6.05 -2.30 23.09
C CYS A 254 5.79 -1.42 24.29
N VAL A 255 6.04 -1.90 25.52
CA VAL A 255 5.95 -1.05 26.71
C VAL A 255 7.06 0.02 26.72
N CYS A 256 8.27 -0.30 26.27
CA CYS A 256 9.34 0.70 26.18
C CYS A 256 9.03 1.83 25.19
N ILE A 257 8.40 1.54 24.05
CA ILE A 257 8.04 2.55 23.05
C ILE A 257 6.74 3.26 23.46
N MET A 258 5.74 2.54 23.96
CA MET A 258 4.55 3.13 24.61
C MET A 258 4.90 4.08 25.78
N VAL A 259 6.08 3.93 26.42
CA VAL A 259 6.61 4.86 27.41
C VAL A 259 7.54 5.94 26.80
N TRP A 260 8.24 5.62 25.70
CA TRP A 260 9.06 6.60 24.96
C TRP A 260 8.20 7.68 24.32
N GLU A 261 7.14 7.30 23.60
CA GLU A 261 6.35 8.22 22.77
C GLU A 261 5.55 9.25 23.60
N LEU A 262 5.34 8.98 24.91
CA LEU A 262 4.93 10.01 25.88
C LEU A 262 5.83 11.26 25.83
N ILE A 263 7.08 11.12 25.39
CA ILE A 263 8.03 12.22 25.22
C ILE A 263 7.65 13.05 23.98
N PRO A 264 7.78 12.59 22.72
CA PRO A 264 7.41 13.41 21.55
C PRO A 264 5.93 13.79 21.47
N GLU A 265 4.99 12.96 21.92
CA GLU A 265 3.56 13.26 21.72
C GLU A 265 2.95 14.17 22.80
N TYR A 266 3.58 14.28 23.99
CA TYR A 266 2.94 14.93 25.13
C TYR A 266 3.88 15.74 26.03
N ILE A 267 5.01 15.19 26.46
CA ILE A 267 5.91 15.86 27.42
C ILE A 267 6.84 16.87 26.72
N MET A 268 7.31 16.55 25.51
CA MET A 268 8.33 17.27 24.76
C MET A 268 8.11 17.22 23.22
N PRO A 269 7.04 17.82 22.67
CA PRO A 269 6.79 17.93 21.23
C PRO A 269 7.97 18.42 20.38
N TRP A 270 8.89 19.22 20.93
CA TRP A 270 10.13 19.61 20.21
C TRP A 270 10.92 18.42 19.66
N THR A 271 10.82 17.24 20.27
CA THR A 271 11.51 16.02 19.80
C THR A 271 10.88 15.39 18.54
N VAL A 272 9.68 15.83 18.12
CA VAL A 272 9.14 15.58 16.77
C VAL A 272 9.99 16.31 15.71
N GLY A 273 10.61 17.43 16.08
CA GLY A 273 11.19 18.41 15.16
C GLY A 273 12.56 18.97 15.58
N ILE A 274 13.61 18.16 15.66
CA ILE A 274 14.93 18.66 16.04
C ILE A 274 15.64 19.28 14.83
N SER A 275 15.47 20.59 14.63
CA SER A 275 16.19 21.37 13.61
C SER A 275 17.35 22.18 14.20
N ILE A 276 18.56 21.64 14.12
CA ILE A 276 19.80 22.31 14.57
C ILE A 276 20.00 23.65 13.86
N PHE A 277 19.59 23.74 12.59
CA PHE A 277 19.72 24.95 11.80
C PHE A 277 18.78 26.06 12.31
N CYS A 278 17.51 25.75 12.60
CA CYS A 278 16.60 26.75 13.16
C CYS A 278 17.01 27.22 14.56
N LEU A 279 17.51 26.32 15.43
CA LEU A 279 18.13 26.71 16.69
C LEU A 279 19.31 27.69 16.51
N ALA A 280 20.05 27.59 15.39
CA ALA A 280 21.13 28.52 15.06
C ALA A 280 20.66 29.85 14.45
N ASN A 281 19.45 29.92 13.87
CA ASN A 281 18.89 31.16 13.31
C ASN A 281 17.35 31.16 13.25
N GLN A 282 16.72 31.51 14.38
CA GLN A 282 15.27 31.59 14.57
C GLN A 282 14.60 32.79 13.84
N ASN A 283 15.33 33.60 13.09
CA ASN A 283 14.83 34.83 12.46
C ASN A 283 14.69 34.75 10.93
N SER A 284 15.16 33.67 10.30
CA SER A 284 15.26 33.56 8.83
C SER A 284 14.18 32.66 8.23
N ALA A 285 13.33 33.22 7.37
CA ALA A 285 12.32 32.43 6.65
C ALA A 285 12.95 31.37 5.72
N LEU A 286 14.14 31.62 5.16
CA LEU A 286 14.90 30.62 4.40
C LEU A 286 15.27 29.40 5.27
N PHE A 287 15.51 29.61 6.57
CA PHE A 287 15.80 28.51 7.48
C PHE A 287 14.55 27.68 7.77
N THR A 288 13.40 28.32 8.00
CA THR A 288 12.10 27.63 8.12
C THR A 288 11.76 26.83 6.86
N TYR A 289 11.77 27.47 5.68
CA TYR A 289 11.37 26.80 4.43
C TYR A 289 12.24 25.58 4.09
N LEU A 290 13.54 25.61 4.43
CA LEU A 290 14.46 24.51 4.14
C LEU A 290 14.52 23.48 5.29
N PHE A 291 14.83 23.92 6.50
CA PHE A 291 15.18 23.06 7.65
C PHE A 291 14.08 22.98 8.72
N GLY A 292 13.01 23.77 8.61
CA GLY A 292 11.79 23.63 9.39
C GLY A 292 10.81 22.66 8.73
N GLY A 293 9.79 22.24 9.46
CA GLY A 293 8.85 21.21 9.03
C GLY A 293 8.39 20.29 10.16
N ALA A 294 8.42 20.77 11.40
CA ALA A 294 7.84 20.11 12.56
C ALA A 294 6.33 20.36 12.65
N ASN A 295 5.88 21.52 12.17
CA ASN A 295 4.48 21.84 11.96
C ASN A 295 4.06 21.54 10.51
N GLY A 296 2.74 21.36 10.30
CA GLY A 296 2.16 21.17 8.97
C GLY A 296 2.32 22.43 8.11
N ASP A 297 2.65 22.24 6.83
CA ASP A 297 2.80 23.31 5.82
C ASP A 297 3.83 24.40 6.18
N GLU A 298 4.83 24.03 7.00
CA GLU A 298 5.92 24.91 7.45
C GLU A 298 7.11 24.94 6.48
N GLY A 299 7.66 23.77 6.15
CA GLY A 299 8.91 23.64 5.40
C GLY A 299 9.27 22.20 5.03
N LEU A 300 10.38 22.06 4.29
CA LEU A 300 10.81 20.80 3.66
C LEU A 300 11.43 19.76 4.63
N GLY A 301 11.62 20.09 5.91
CA GLY A 301 12.21 19.22 6.92
C GLY A 301 13.65 18.79 6.64
N PHE A 302 14.36 19.49 5.75
CA PHE A 302 15.67 19.06 5.26
C PHE A 302 16.70 19.01 6.39
N LEU A 303 17.36 17.87 6.56
CA LEU A 303 18.30 17.59 7.65
C LEU A 303 17.77 17.75 9.08
N GLY A 304 16.45 17.91 9.27
CA GLY A 304 15.82 17.84 10.58
C GLY A 304 15.81 16.40 11.12
N TRP A 305 15.63 16.25 12.44
CA TRP A 305 15.59 14.95 13.08
C TRP A 305 14.34 14.77 13.96
N CYS A 306 13.51 13.80 13.61
CA CYS A 306 12.37 13.34 14.40
C CYS A 306 12.75 12.18 15.35
N MET A 307 12.09 12.09 16.50
CA MET A 307 12.21 11.00 17.48
C MET A 307 10.91 10.19 17.69
N ASP A 308 9.86 10.49 16.93
CA ASP A 308 8.51 9.92 17.02
C ASP A 308 8.28 8.86 15.93
N TRP A 309 7.93 7.62 16.30
CA TRP A 309 7.73 6.55 15.30
C TRP A 309 6.41 6.62 14.54
N GLN A 310 5.48 7.45 14.98
CA GLN A 310 4.32 7.88 14.20
C GLN A 310 4.72 8.63 12.93
N TYR A 311 5.60 9.62 13.07
CA TYR A 311 6.03 10.43 11.95
C TYR A 311 7.14 9.74 11.13
N ILE A 312 8.04 8.99 11.78
CA ILE A 312 9.08 8.19 11.09
C ILE A 312 8.46 7.00 10.35
N THR A 313 7.39 6.41 10.87
CA THR A 313 6.76 5.16 10.42
C THR A 313 7.70 3.94 10.42
N THR A 314 7.13 2.73 10.41
CA THR A 314 7.90 1.48 10.36
C THR A 314 8.10 0.91 8.96
N ASP A 315 7.43 1.45 7.94
CA ASP A 315 7.59 1.02 6.53
C ASP A 315 9.03 1.18 6.05
N CYS A 316 9.73 2.23 6.51
CA CYS A 316 11.15 2.44 6.22
C CYS A 316 12.02 1.23 6.57
N LEU A 317 11.65 0.50 7.63
CA LEU A 317 12.37 -0.66 8.13
C LEU A 317 12.12 -1.92 7.28
N VAL A 318 11.04 -1.97 6.50
CA VAL A 318 10.58 -3.16 5.76
C VAL A 318 10.88 -3.06 4.26
N LEU A 319 10.80 -1.85 3.68
CA LEU A 319 10.97 -1.63 2.24
C LEU A 319 12.32 -2.12 1.68
N PRO A 320 12.38 -2.65 0.45
CA PRO A 320 13.65 -3.06 -0.16
C PRO A 320 14.63 -1.88 -0.29
N MET A 321 15.92 -2.12 -0.07
CA MET A 321 17.00 -1.13 -0.23
C MET A 321 16.92 -0.37 -1.57
N ASN A 322 16.59 -1.06 -2.68
CA ASN A 322 16.47 -0.38 -3.97
C ASN A 322 15.31 0.64 -3.99
N THR A 323 14.18 0.32 -3.36
CA THR A 323 13.05 1.24 -3.20
C THR A 323 13.49 2.45 -2.38
N LEU A 324 14.09 2.23 -1.20
CA LEU A 324 14.58 3.29 -0.31
C LEU A 324 15.57 4.25 -1.00
N LEU A 325 16.49 3.73 -1.82
CA LEU A 325 17.46 4.57 -2.56
C LEU A 325 16.81 5.38 -3.69
N ASN A 326 15.81 4.82 -4.39
CA ASN A 326 15.06 5.57 -5.41
C ASN A 326 14.16 6.65 -4.76
N GLN A 327 13.55 6.35 -3.60
CA GLN A 327 12.79 7.33 -2.81
C GLN A 327 13.69 8.47 -2.31
N LEU A 328 14.85 8.15 -1.72
CA LEU A 328 15.83 9.14 -1.24
C LEU A 328 16.35 10.03 -2.37
N PHE A 329 16.58 9.46 -3.56
CA PHE A 329 16.98 10.24 -4.74
C PHE A 329 15.85 11.17 -5.22
N GLY A 330 14.60 10.70 -5.23
CA GLY A 330 13.42 11.53 -5.49
C GLY A 330 13.29 12.69 -4.49
N TYR A 331 13.46 12.41 -3.19
CA TYR A 331 13.45 13.41 -2.11
C TYR A 331 14.51 14.52 -2.31
N PHE A 332 15.77 14.17 -2.61
CA PHE A 332 16.79 15.19 -2.89
C PHE A 332 16.44 16.07 -4.10
N ILE A 333 15.82 15.50 -5.13
CA ILE A 333 15.37 16.27 -6.30
C ILE A 333 14.13 17.12 -5.95
N CYS A 334 13.22 16.63 -5.11
CA CYS A 334 12.07 17.39 -4.59
C CYS A 334 12.53 18.67 -3.89
N VAL A 335 13.46 18.54 -2.92
CA VAL A 335 14.05 19.68 -2.20
C VAL A 335 14.67 20.69 -3.18
N ALA A 336 15.48 20.22 -4.13
CA ALA A 336 16.11 21.10 -5.13
C ALA A 336 15.10 21.82 -6.04
N LEU A 337 14.02 21.15 -6.46
CA LEU A 337 13.02 21.71 -7.36
C LEU A 337 12.03 22.64 -6.68
N THR A 338 11.57 22.35 -5.46
CA THR A 338 10.66 23.25 -4.73
C THR A 338 11.37 24.57 -4.39
N ILE A 339 12.62 24.52 -3.94
CA ILE A 339 13.47 25.71 -3.73
C ILE A 339 13.69 26.45 -5.07
N GLY A 340 14.05 25.73 -6.13
CA GLY A 340 14.32 26.30 -7.45
C GLY A 340 13.09 27.01 -8.05
N ALA A 341 11.91 26.40 -7.94
CA ALA A 341 10.65 26.97 -8.41
C ALA A 341 10.23 28.19 -7.58
N TYR A 342 10.33 28.12 -6.24
CA TYR A 342 9.95 29.21 -5.35
C TYR A 342 10.86 30.44 -5.54
N TYR A 343 12.19 30.27 -5.47
CA TYR A 343 13.11 31.40 -5.67
C TYR A 343 13.18 31.87 -7.13
N GLY A 344 12.91 30.99 -8.09
CA GLY A 344 12.68 31.32 -9.50
C GLY A 344 11.34 32.03 -9.79
N ASN A 345 10.44 32.12 -8.81
CA ASN A 345 9.10 32.70 -8.91
C ASN A 345 8.17 32.06 -9.97
N VAL A 346 8.30 30.74 -10.15
CA VAL A 346 7.44 29.96 -11.07
C VAL A 346 5.99 29.98 -10.56
N TRP A 347 5.02 30.23 -11.45
CA TRP A 347 3.61 30.47 -11.11
C TRP A 347 3.40 31.53 -10.00
N ARG A 348 4.23 32.58 -10.00
CA ARG A 348 4.20 33.67 -9.00
C ARG A 348 4.42 33.23 -7.54
N ALA A 349 5.21 32.17 -7.32
CA ALA A 349 5.42 31.52 -6.03
C ALA A 349 5.54 32.41 -4.78
N LYS A 350 6.17 33.59 -4.89
CA LYS A 350 6.44 34.50 -3.76
C LYS A 350 5.22 35.31 -3.31
N ASP A 351 4.13 35.28 -4.07
CA ASP A 351 2.86 35.92 -3.72
C ASP A 351 1.97 35.00 -2.84
N PHE A 352 2.40 33.75 -2.59
CA PHE A 352 1.69 32.72 -1.84
C PHE A 352 2.57 32.12 -0.72
N PRO A 353 1.98 31.41 0.28
CA PRO A 353 2.75 30.64 1.24
C PRO A 353 3.69 29.62 0.57
N PHE A 354 4.85 29.38 1.18
CA PHE A 354 5.88 28.49 0.64
C PHE A 354 5.36 27.05 0.43
N MET A 355 4.56 26.56 1.37
CA MET A 355 3.70 25.38 1.21
C MET A 355 2.31 25.71 1.75
N ALA A 356 1.28 25.17 1.11
CA ALA A 356 -0.10 25.18 1.60
C ALA A 356 -0.98 24.19 0.83
N GLN A 357 -1.96 23.61 1.51
CA GLN A 357 -3.01 22.78 0.89
C GLN A 357 -4.10 23.61 0.18
N ASP A 358 -4.41 24.78 0.73
CA ASP A 358 -5.58 25.59 0.36
C ASP A 358 -5.48 26.24 -1.03
N LEU A 359 -6.63 26.69 -1.52
CA LEU A 359 -6.73 27.59 -2.65
C LEU A 359 -6.61 29.04 -2.17
N PHE A 360 -5.96 29.89 -2.95
CA PHE A 360 -5.73 31.30 -2.62
C PHE A 360 -6.36 32.25 -3.63
N LYS A 361 -6.78 33.42 -3.14
CA LYS A 361 -7.14 34.57 -3.95
C LYS A 361 -6.07 35.64 -3.82
N LEU A 362 -5.54 36.09 -4.96
CA LEU A 362 -4.70 37.27 -5.07
C LEU A 362 -5.59 38.47 -5.47
N TYR A 363 -5.41 39.60 -4.79
CA TYR A 363 -6.09 40.87 -5.10
C TYR A 363 -5.13 41.84 -5.80
N ASP A 364 -5.66 42.81 -6.56
CA ASP A 364 -4.87 43.81 -7.31
C ASP A 364 -3.95 44.68 -6.42
N ASN A 365 -4.22 44.74 -5.12
CA ASN A 365 -3.39 45.42 -4.13
C ASN A 365 -2.17 44.59 -3.67
N GLY A 366 -1.96 43.39 -4.22
CA GLY A 366 -0.88 42.47 -3.83
C GLY A 366 -1.12 41.71 -2.52
N THR A 367 -2.33 41.77 -1.95
CA THR A 367 -2.72 40.96 -0.78
C THR A 367 -3.22 39.60 -1.24
N THR A 368 -2.86 38.56 -0.50
CA THR A 368 -3.30 37.18 -0.72
C THR A 368 -4.14 36.71 0.46
N THR A 369 -5.30 36.10 0.20
CA THR A 369 -6.13 35.43 1.22
C THR A 369 -6.43 34.00 0.80
N VAL A 370 -6.87 33.17 1.75
CA VAL A 370 -7.56 31.91 1.41
C VAL A 370 -8.78 32.25 0.53
N TYR A 371 -9.06 31.38 -0.43
CA TYR A 371 -10.12 31.55 -1.43
C TYR A 371 -11.47 31.08 -0.87
N ASP A 372 -12.44 31.99 -0.75
CA ASP A 372 -13.79 31.61 -0.33
C ASP A 372 -14.55 30.99 -1.51
N GLN A 373 -14.49 29.67 -1.57
CA GLN A 373 -15.18 28.83 -2.55
C GLN A 373 -16.71 28.99 -2.56
N THR A 374 -17.34 29.45 -1.48
CA THR A 374 -18.80 29.63 -1.45
C THR A 374 -19.26 30.78 -2.36
N GLN A 375 -18.38 31.76 -2.62
CA GLN A 375 -18.69 32.92 -3.46
C GLN A 375 -18.87 32.57 -4.95
N ILE A 376 -18.30 31.46 -5.42
CA ILE A 376 -18.39 31.03 -6.83
C ILE A 376 -19.45 29.95 -7.08
N LEU A 377 -20.03 29.38 -6.02
CA LEU A 377 -21.09 28.38 -6.12
C LEU A 377 -22.46 29.05 -6.21
N ASP A 378 -23.42 28.36 -6.83
CA ASP A 378 -24.84 28.68 -6.76
C ASP A 378 -25.60 27.74 -5.81
N SER A 379 -26.89 28.00 -5.56
CA SER A 379 -27.68 27.29 -4.54
C SER A 379 -27.85 25.77 -4.78
N ASP A 380 -27.47 25.27 -5.96
CA ASP A 380 -27.37 23.85 -6.29
C ASP A 380 -25.91 23.32 -6.22
N ASN A 381 -24.98 23.99 -5.53
CA ASN A 381 -23.56 23.57 -5.41
C ASN A 381 -22.84 23.36 -6.78
N VAL A 382 -23.24 24.14 -7.79
CA VAL A 382 -22.63 24.24 -9.13
C VAL A 382 -21.84 25.56 -9.25
N VAL A 383 -20.70 25.56 -9.93
CA VAL A 383 -19.94 26.80 -10.18
C VAL A 383 -20.61 27.67 -11.24
N ASP A 384 -20.88 28.93 -10.90
CA ASP A 384 -21.44 29.96 -11.77
C ASP A 384 -20.32 30.77 -12.45
N ASP A 385 -20.31 30.81 -13.78
CA ASP A 385 -19.31 31.56 -14.57
C ASP A 385 -19.29 33.06 -14.22
N ALA A 386 -20.45 33.66 -13.97
CA ALA A 386 -20.56 35.10 -13.71
C ALA A 386 -20.03 35.45 -12.31
N LYS A 387 -20.26 34.58 -11.33
CA LYS A 387 -19.64 34.71 -9.99
C LYS A 387 -18.14 34.45 -10.05
N LEU A 388 -17.71 33.42 -10.79
CA LEU A 388 -16.30 33.10 -10.98
C LEU A 388 -15.52 34.22 -11.69
N GLU A 389 -16.12 34.90 -12.67
CA GLU A 389 -15.50 36.04 -13.36
C GLU A 389 -15.52 37.32 -12.51
N ALA A 390 -16.53 37.52 -11.67
CA ALA A 390 -16.57 38.63 -10.71
C ALA A 390 -15.65 38.44 -9.49
N TYR A 391 -15.46 37.19 -9.04
CA TYR A 391 -14.63 36.87 -7.87
C TYR A 391 -13.17 36.52 -8.24
N GLY A 392 -12.90 36.08 -9.48
CA GLY A 392 -11.57 35.72 -9.96
C GLY A 392 -11.22 34.24 -9.76
N LEU A 393 -10.23 33.75 -10.51
CA LEU A 393 -9.76 32.36 -10.44
C LEU A 393 -8.94 32.07 -9.16
N PRO A 394 -9.04 30.86 -8.59
CA PRO A 394 -8.20 30.44 -7.48
C PRO A 394 -6.77 30.11 -7.93
N TRP A 395 -5.83 30.28 -7.01
CA TRP A 395 -4.41 29.99 -7.16
C TRP A 395 -3.97 28.89 -6.20
N PHE A 396 -2.90 28.18 -6.58
CA PHE A 396 -2.23 27.17 -5.74
C PHE A 396 -0.88 27.69 -5.25
N ALA A 397 -0.51 27.31 -4.02
CA ALA A 397 0.87 27.34 -3.60
C ALA A 397 1.74 26.48 -4.54
N THR A 398 2.93 26.96 -4.86
CA THR A 398 3.83 26.33 -5.86
C THR A 398 4.22 24.90 -5.49
N SER A 399 4.30 24.56 -4.20
CA SER A 399 4.56 23.21 -3.72
C SER A 399 3.47 22.21 -4.16
N ASN A 400 2.19 22.60 -3.99
CA ASN A 400 1.02 21.82 -4.34
C ASN A 400 0.86 21.69 -5.87
N ALA A 401 1.01 22.81 -6.61
CA ALA A 401 0.99 22.79 -8.08
C ALA A 401 2.11 21.91 -8.69
N MET A 402 3.32 21.97 -8.12
CA MET A 402 4.44 21.11 -8.53
C MET A 402 4.14 19.63 -8.27
N SER A 403 3.58 19.30 -7.11
CA SER A 403 3.15 17.94 -6.76
C SER A 403 2.13 17.39 -7.76
N MET A 404 1.07 18.14 -8.09
CA MET A 404 0.07 17.70 -9.07
C MET A 404 0.69 17.42 -10.46
N LEU A 405 1.59 18.30 -10.94
CA LEU A 405 2.30 18.10 -12.20
C LEU A 405 3.11 16.81 -12.20
N VAL A 406 3.85 16.58 -11.12
CA VAL A 406 4.79 15.46 -10.99
C VAL A 406 4.07 14.15 -10.73
N MET A 407 2.98 14.13 -9.96
CA MET A 407 2.14 12.95 -9.78
C MET A 407 1.47 12.55 -11.10
N ASN A 408 1.02 13.51 -11.91
CA ASN A 408 0.55 13.23 -13.27
C ASN A 408 1.68 12.64 -14.15
N MET A 409 2.93 13.13 -14.05
CA MET A 409 4.07 12.48 -14.71
C MET A 409 4.32 11.05 -14.18
N ALA A 410 4.20 10.83 -12.88
CA ALA A 410 4.39 9.51 -12.28
C ALA A 410 3.40 8.49 -12.85
N ILE A 411 2.13 8.85 -13.05
CA ILE A 411 1.08 7.94 -13.55
C ILE A 411 1.45 7.29 -14.88
N THR A 412 1.78 8.07 -15.91
CA THR A 412 2.13 7.50 -17.23
C THR A 412 3.55 6.95 -17.28
N ALA A 413 4.47 7.49 -16.46
CA ALA A 413 5.77 6.87 -16.24
C ALA A 413 5.65 5.47 -15.62
N ALA A 414 4.66 5.23 -14.75
CA ALA A 414 4.36 3.92 -14.18
C ALA A 414 4.00 2.92 -15.30
N VAL A 415 3.02 3.30 -16.12
CA VAL A 415 2.53 2.52 -17.27
C VAL A 415 3.69 2.17 -18.22
N VAL A 416 4.49 3.16 -18.63
CA VAL A 416 5.60 2.95 -19.58
C VAL A 416 6.77 2.20 -18.94
N HIS A 417 7.10 2.44 -17.67
CA HIS A 417 8.16 1.70 -16.98
C HIS A 417 7.81 0.20 -16.88
N VAL A 418 6.58 -0.12 -16.46
CA VAL A 418 6.06 -1.49 -16.41
C VAL A 418 6.12 -2.16 -17.80
N PHE A 419 5.66 -1.46 -18.85
CA PHE A 419 5.69 -2.03 -20.19
C PHE A 419 7.12 -2.16 -20.76
N LEU A 420 8.07 -1.27 -20.48
CA LEU A 420 9.43 -1.39 -20.99
C LEU A 420 10.25 -2.49 -20.28
N TRP A 421 10.18 -2.53 -18.95
CA TRP A 421 11.04 -3.40 -18.16
C TRP A 421 10.47 -4.80 -17.96
N ASN A 422 9.14 -4.97 -17.91
CA ASN A 422 8.50 -6.25 -17.63
C ASN A 422 7.73 -6.88 -18.81
N TRP A 423 7.78 -6.34 -20.04
CA TRP A 423 6.98 -6.87 -21.18
C TRP A 423 7.02 -8.39 -21.35
N ASN A 424 8.21 -8.99 -21.21
CA ASN A 424 8.39 -10.43 -21.35
C ASN A 424 7.66 -11.25 -20.29
N ASP A 425 7.41 -10.67 -19.13
CA ASP A 425 6.62 -11.23 -18.05
C ASP A 425 5.13 -10.89 -18.19
N LEU A 426 4.79 -9.71 -18.71
CA LEU A 426 3.41 -9.24 -18.79
C LEU A 426 2.64 -9.82 -19.99
N LYS A 427 3.33 -10.14 -21.09
CA LYS A 427 2.70 -10.53 -22.37
C LYS A 427 1.74 -11.73 -22.26
N PHE A 428 1.91 -12.64 -21.28
CA PHE A 428 0.97 -13.75 -21.08
C PHE A 428 -0.40 -13.26 -20.59
N MET A 429 -0.46 -12.20 -19.79
CA MET A 429 -1.73 -11.63 -19.27
C MET A 429 -2.55 -10.91 -20.34
N PHE A 430 -1.93 -10.49 -21.45
CA PHE A 430 -2.60 -9.87 -22.60
C PHE A 430 -2.98 -10.86 -23.70
N THR A 431 -2.72 -12.16 -23.54
CA THR A 431 -3.09 -13.20 -24.53
C THR A 431 -4.59 -13.23 -24.83
N TRP A 432 -5.45 -13.00 -23.84
CA TRP A 432 -6.90 -12.93 -24.03
C TRP A 432 -7.37 -11.74 -24.87
N MET A 433 -6.54 -10.69 -25.03
CA MET A 433 -6.80 -9.55 -25.92
C MET A 433 -6.34 -9.79 -27.36
N THR A 434 -5.62 -10.88 -27.63
CA THR A 434 -5.29 -11.26 -29.02
C THR A 434 -6.56 -11.71 -29.76
N PRO A 435 -6.65 -11.52 -31.10
CA PRO A 435 -7.83 -11.96 -31.85
C PRO A 435 -8.16 -13.45 -31.68
N SER A 436 -7.14 -14.30 -31.50
CA SER A 436 -7.28 -15.72 -31.18
C SER A 436 -7.91 -15.92 -29.79
N GLY A 437 -7.35 -15.29 -28.76
CA GLY A 437 -7.83 -15.41 -27.37
C GLY A 437 -9.23 -14.83 -27.18
N VAL A 438 -9.59 -13.74 -27.86
CA VAL A 438 -10.96 -13.21 -27.87
C VAL A 438 -11.94 -14.21 -28.50
N LYS A 439 -11.58 -14.80 -29.64
CA LYS A 439 -12.41 -15.80 -30.35
C LYS A 439 -12.59 -17.08 -29.54
N GLU A 440 -11.51 -17.58 -28.91
CA GLU A 440 -11.55 -18.73 -28.00
C GLU A 440 -12.42 -18.46 -26.77
N LYS A 441 -12.25 -17.29 -26.13
CA LYS A 441 -13.02 -16.87 -24.95
C LYS A 441 -14.50 -16.63 -25.27
N PHE A 442 -14.83 -16.14 -26.47
CA PHE A 442 -16.21 -15.99 -26.95
C PHE A 442 -16.86 -17.35 -27.22
N ASN A 443 -16.14 -18.27 -27.87
CA ASN A 443 -16.63 -19.62 -28.15
C ASN A 443 -16.77 -20.50 -26.90
N SER A 444 -16.02 -20.20 -25.83
CA SER A 444 -16.08 -20.90 -24.54
C SER A 444 -17.01 -20.24 -23.51
N VAL A 445 -17.82 -19.24 -23.89
CA VAL A 445 -18.89 -18.70 -23.02
C VAL A 445 -19.97 -19.74 -22.80
N ASN A 446 -19.78 -20.57 -21.77
CA ASN A 446 -20.79 -21.48 -21.28
C ASN A 446 -21.81 -20.68 -20.45
N TRP A 447 -22.96 -20.37 -21.03
CA TRP A 447 -24.00 -19.50 -20.46
C TRP A 447 -24.59 -19.98 -19.11
N LYS A 448 -24.16 -21.15 -18.60
CA LYS A 448 -24.40 -21.61 -17.24
C LYS A 448 -23.52 -20.83 -16.24
N PHE A 449 -23.92 -19.60 -15.92
CA PHE A 449 -23.35 -18.72 -14.87
C PHE A 449 -23.10 -19.43 -13.52
N TRP A 450 -23.84 -20.49 -13.24
CA TRP A 450 -23.84 -21.25 -11.98
C TRP A 450 -22.93 -22.50 -11.96
N THR A 451 -21.99 -22.63 -12.90
CA THR A 451 -21.01 -23.73 -12.87
C THR A 451 -20.16 -23.73 -11.60
N LYS A 452 -19.96 -24.90 -11.01
CA LYS A 452 -19.01 -25.09 -9.90
C LYS A 452 -17.59 -25.11 -10.48
N SER A 453 -16.70 -24.25 -9.98
CA SER A 453 -15.26 -24.50 -10.12
C SER A 453 -14.88 -25.59 -9.13
N GLU A 454 -14.49 -26.76 -9.62
CA GLU A 454 -14.21 -27.91 -8.74
C GLU A 454 -12.76 -27.94 -8.23
N ARG A 455 -11.82 -27.34 -8.97
CA ARG A 455 -10.40 -27.21 -8.63
C ARG A 455 -9.82 -25.94 -9.27
N VAL A 456 -8.66 -25.49 -8.77
CA VAL A 456 -7.90 -24.38 -9.38
C VAL A 456 -7.36 -24.81 -10.76
N GLU A 457 -7.73 -24.08 -11.80
CA GLU A 457 -7.24 -24.30 -13.17
C GLU A 457 -5.76 -23.92 -13.32
N VAL A 458 -4.96 -24.76 -14.00
CA VAL A 458 -3.55 -24.49 -14.30
C VAL A 458 -3.43 -23.24 -15.17
N PHE A 459 -2.54 -22.32 -14.82
CA PHE A 459 -2.41 -21.02 -15.49
C PHE A 459 -0.98 -20.80 -16.00
N PRO A 460 -0.77 -20.13 -17.15
CA PRO A 460 0.58 -19.83 -17.64
C PRO A 460 1.44 -19.14 -16.57
N GLY A 461 2.60 -19.72 -16.25
CA GLY A 461 3.50 -19.23 -15.19
C GLY A 461 3.30 -19.84 -13.79
N THR A 462 2.45 -20.86 -13.63
CA THR A 462 2.37 -21.71 -12.43
C THR A 462 3.08 -23.07 -12.60
N GLU A 463 3.84 -23.24 -13.69
CA GLU A 463 4.58 -24.47 -14.00
C GLU A 463 5.73 -24.67 -13.01
N GLY A 464 5.81 -25.85 -12.39
CA GLY A 464 6.84 -26.19 -11.41
C GLY A 464 6.68 -25.55 -10.02
N ASP A 465 5.57 -24.86 -9.73
CA ASP A 465 5.31 -24.26 -8.42
C ASP A 465 4.71 -25.27 -7.42
N PRO A 466 5.43 -25.66 -6.33
CA PRO A 466 4.89 -26.56 -5.32
C PRO A 466 3.75 -25.91 -4.50
N HIS A 467 3.76 -24.58 -4.32
CA HIS A 467 2.71 -23.85 -3.61
C HIS A 467 1.39 -23.89 -4.39
N PHE A 468 1.47 -23.76 -5.73
CA PHE A 468 0.33 -23.93 -6.62
C PHE A 468 -0.18 -25.38 -6.65
N ALA A 469 0.72 -26.37 -6.67
CA ALA A 469 0.36 -27.78 -6.64
C ALA A 469 -0.43 -28.15 -5.37
N ALA A 470 0.03 -27.70 -4.18
CA ALA A 470 -0.70 -27.88 -2.92
C ALA A 470 -2.11 -27.27 -2.96
N MET A 471 -2.25 -26.09 -3.56
CA MET A 471 -3.53 -25.39 -3.68
C MET A 471 -4.59 -26.12 -4.54
N GLN A 472 -4.20 -27.07 -5.40
CA GLN A 472 -5.15 -27.88 -6.20
C GLN A 472 -5.99 -28.85 -5.35
N ALA A 473 -5.60 -29.12 -4.10
CA ALA A 473 -6.41 -29.90 -3.16
C ALA A 473 -7.74 -29.22 -2.77
N TYR A 474 -7.88 -27.92 -3.05
CA TYR A 474 -9.03 -27.12 -2.65
C TYR A 474 -9.95 -26.74 -3.82
N LYS A 475 -11.24 -26.64 -3.50
CA LYS A 475 -12.25 -26.03 -4.37
C LYS A 475 -11.99 -24.52 -4.47
N GLU A 476 -12.09 -23.96 -5.68
CA GLU A 476 -11.92 -22.54 -5.94
C GLU A 476 -13.24 -21.78 -5.70
N THR A 477 -13.18 -20.52 -5.22
CA THR A 477 -14.36 -19.66 -5.09
C THR A 477 -14.99 -19.41 -6.48
N PRO A 478 -16.28 -19.67 -6.71
CA PRO A 478 -16.91 -19.44 -8.02
C PRO A 478 -16.76 -17.99 -8.48
N ALA A 479 -16.39 -17.78 -9.75
CA ALA A 479 -16.23 -16.43 -10.30
C ALA A 479 -17.52 -15.61 -10.22
N TRP A 480 -18.69 -16.26 -10.29
CA TRP A 480 -19.99 -15.61 -10.21
C TRP A 480 -20.25 -14.87 -8.90
N TRP A 481 -19.59 -15.25 -7.78
CA TRP A 481 -19.72 -14.53 -6.49
C TRP A 481 -19.25 -13.08 -6.64
N TYR A 482 -18.10 -12.89 -7.28
CA TYR A 482 -17.50 -11.57 -7.48
C TYR A 482 -18.25 -10.75 -8.54
N HIS A 483 -18.77 -11.39 -9.59
CA HIS A 483 -19.66 -10.72 -10.55
C HIS A 483 -20.98 -10.26 -9.90
N ALA A 484 -21.55 -11.07 -9.00
CA ALA A 484 -22.75 -10.70 -8.25
C ALA A 484 -22.49 -9.52 -7.30
N ILE A 485 -21.38 -9.57 -6.53
CA ILE A 485 -20.95 -8.45 -5.69
C ILE A 485 -20.77 -7.18 -6.52
N LEU A 486 -19.98 -7.24 -7.61
CA LEU A 486 -19.74 -6.09 -8.49
C LEU A 486 -21.04 -5.47 -9.01
N PHE A 487 -21.97 -6.30 -9.50
CA PHE A 487 -23.24 -5.83 -10.06
C PHE A 487 -24.17 -5.21 -9.00
N ILE A 488 -24.27 -5.83 -7.82
CA ILE A 488 -25.07 -5.31 -6.70
C ILE A 488 -24.48 -3.98 -6.20
N SER A 489 -23.17 -3.90 -6.02
CA SER A 489 -22.50 -2.69 -5.54
C SER A 489 -22.53 -1.53 -6.55
N ILE A 490 -22.53 -1.83 -7.86
CA ILE A 490 -22.80 -0.84 -8.93
C ILE A 490 -24.23 -0.29 -8.82
N ILE A 491 -25.23 -1.15 -8.62
CA ILE A 491 -26.63 -0.71 -8.47
C ILE A 491 -26.80 0.16 -7.22
N ILE A 492 -26.25 -0.25 -6.08
CA ILE A 492 -26.30 0.53 -4.84
C ILE A 492 -25.61 1.88 -5.01
N GLY A 493 -24.44 1.92 -5.67
CA GLY A 493 -23.70 3.17 -5.90
C GLY A 493 -24.45 4.16 -6.78
N LEU A 494 -25.08 3.68 -7.86
CA LEU A 494 -25.95 4.50 -8.70
C LEU A 494 -27.15 5.05 -7.93
N ILE A 495 -27.79 4.23 -7.09
CA ILE A 495 -28.90 4.68 -6.22
C ILE A 495 -28.42 5.77 -5.25
N CYS A 496 -27.27 5.58 -4.58
CA CYS A 496 -26.69 6.58 -3.69
C CYS A 496 -26.42 7.91 -4.41
N CYS A 497 -25.78 7.90 -5.59
CA CYS A 497 -25.49 9.12 -6.36
C CYS A 497 -26.76 9.94 -6.66
N TYR A 498 -27.84 9.28 -7.07
CA TYR A 498 -29.11 9.97 -7.33
C TYR A 498 -29.85 10.39 -6.06
N GLN A 499 -29.80 9.60 -4.98
CA GLN A 499 -30.44 9.92 -3.70
C GLN A 499 -29.77 11.09 -2.98
N GLN A 500 -28.43 11.13 -3.00
CA GLN A 500 -27.60 12.19 -2.40
C GLN A 500 -27.45 13.41 -3.32
N ARG A 501 -28.20 13.48 -4.44
CA ARG A 501 -28.19 14.61 -5.40
C ARG A 501 -26.81 15.00 -5.94
N THR A 502 -25.81 14.11 -5.93
CA THR A 502 -24.40 14.44 -6.23
C THR A 502 -24.12 14.85 -7.68
N GLN A 503 -25.15 14.91 -8.53
CA GLN A 503 -25.15 15.39 -9.91
C GLN A 503 -24.29 14.59 -10.90
N LEU A 504 -23.61 13.54 -10.45
CA LEU A 504 -22.86 12.61 -11.29
C LEU A 504 -23.84 11.77 -12.14
N PRO A 505 -23.79 11.84 -13.48
CA PRO A 505 -24.67 11.03 -14.33
C PRO A 505 -24.20 9.57 -14.41
N TRP A 506 -25.15 8.64 -14.55
CA TRP A 506 -24.91 7.20 -14.59
C TRP A 506 -23.82 6.74 -15.56
N TRP A 507 -23.67 7.41 -16.71
CA TRP A 507 -22.66 7.05 -17.72
C TRP A 507 -21.24 7.42 -17.26
N ALA A 508 -21.06 8.53 -16.54
CA ALA A 508 -19.78 8.93 -15.99
C ALA A 508 -19.37 8.01 -14.83
N PHE A 509 -20.32 7.61 -13.98
CA PHE A 509 -20.12 6.58 -12.95
C PHE A 509 -19.58 5.26 -13.56
N LEU A 510 -20.19 4.76 -14.63
CA LEU A 510 -19.74 3.52 -15.27
C LEU A 510 -18.35 3.65 -15.91
N ILE A 511 -18.00 4.82 -16.44
CA ILE A 511 -16.67 5.10 -16.97
C ILE A 511 -15.63 5.18 -15.84
N ALA A 512 -15.96 5.75 -14.68
CA ALA A 512 -15.07 5.75 -13.51
C ALA A 512 -14.70 4.31 -13.09
N VAL A 513 -15.69 3.41 -13.00
CA VAL A 513 -15.48 1.99 -12.70
C VAL A 513 -14.63 1.29 -13.79
N ALA A 514 -14.84 1.61 -15.06
CA ALA A 514 -14.05 1.06 -16.18
C ALA A 514 -12.59 1.54 -16.19
N ILE A 515 -12.35 2.82 -15.89
CA ILE A 515 -11.01 3.38 -15.68
C ILE A 515 -10.33 2.69 -14.50
N SER A 516 -11.06 2.51 -13.39
CA SER A 516 -10.56 1.83 -12.19
C SER A 516 -10.10 0.41 -12.50
N TRP A 517 -10.89 -0.36 -13.27
CA TRP A 517 -10.53 -1.70 -13.71
C TRP A 517 -9.26 -1.73 -14.57
N PHE A 518 -9.12 -0.81 -15.52
CA PHE A 518 -7.94 -0.72 -16.37
C PHE A 518 -6.68 -0.34 -15.57
N LEU A 519 -6.76 0.67 -14.70
CA LEU A 519 -5.64 1.08 -13.85
C LEU A 519 -5.27 -0.01 -12.84
N SER A 520 -6.24 -0.78 -12.36
CA SER A 520 -6.00 -1.93 -11.48
C SER A 520 -5.12 -3.00 -12.12
N LEU A 521 -5.24 -3.23 -13.43
CA LEU A 521 -4.33 -4.16 -14.15
C LEU A 521 -2.87 -3.68 -14.11
N VAL A 522 -2.63 -2.37 -14.20
CA VAL A 522 -1.27 -1.80 -14.21
C VAL A 522 -0.68 -1.73 -12.81
N TYR A 523 -1.40 -1.14 -11.85
CA TYR A 523 -0.87 -0.94 -10.49
C TYR A 523 -0.74 -2.26 -9.72
N ALA A 524 -1.56 -3.27 -9.99
CA ALA A 524 -1.37 -4.62 -9.44
C ALA A 524 -0.03 -5.23 -9.87
N CYS A 525 0.44 -4.96 -11.11
CA CYS A 525 1.76 -5.41 -11.56
C CYS A 525 2.87 -4.76 -10.73
N ILE A 526 2.81 -3.44 -10.54
CA ILE A 526 3.83 -2.69 -9.81
C ILE A 526 3.87 -3.13 -8.35
N TYR A 527 2.72 -3.16 -7.68
CA TYR A 527 2.62 -3.47 -6.27
C TYR A 527 3.05 -4.93 -5.97
N GLY A 528 2.60 -5.88 -6.79
CA GLY A 528 2.95 -7.30 -6.65
C GLY A 528 4.41 -7.66 -6.98
N ILE A 529 5.14 -6.81 -7.72
CA ILE A 529 6.58 -6.99 -8.02
C ILE A 529 7.45 -6.19 -7.05
N THR A 530 7.16 -4.90 -6.87
CA THR A 530 8.06 -3.94 -6.18
C THR A 530 7.70 -3.68 -4.72
N GLY A 531 6.46 -3.96 -4.31
CA GLY A 531 5.91 -3.56 -3.02
C GLY A 531 5.50 -2.08 -2.93
N PHE A 532 5.75 -1.25 -3.95
CA PHE A 532 5.37 0.15 -3.95
C PHE A 532 3.88 0.31 -4.27
N TYR A 533 3.12 0.82 -3.29
CA TYR A 533 1.71 1.19 -3.43
C TYR A 533 1.57 2.60 -4.01
N TYR A 534 0.52 2.85 -4.80
CA TYR A 534 0.21 4.17 -5.33
C TYR A 534 -1.27 4.32 -5.71
N GLN A 535 -1.80 5.53 -5.60
CA GLN A 535 -3.19 5.88 -5.86
C GLN A 535 -3.31 7.11 -6.78
N PRO A 536 -3.83 6.97 -8.02
CA PRO A 536 -3.87 8.02 -9.03
C PRO A 536 -5.06 8.99 -8.85
N VAL A 537 -5.14 9.67 -7.70
CA VAL A 537 -6.28 10.56 -7.36
C VAL A 537 -6.42 11.72 -8.36
N THR A 538 -5.34 12.49 -8.58
CA THR A 538 -5.33 13.72 -9.39
C THR A 538 -5.75 13.51 -10.85
N ALA A 539 -5.27 12.45 -11.50
CA ALA A 539 -5.63 12.17 -12.88
C ALA A 539 -7.09 11.70 -13.03
N ILE A 540 -7.64 11.02 -12.02
CA ILE A 540 -9.05 10.60 -12.03
C ILE A 540 -9.96 11.82 -11.80
N GLN A 541 -9.60 12.73 -10.88
CA GLN A 541 -10.27 14.04 -10.73
C GLN A 541 -10.20 14.88 -12.01
N MET A 542 -9.06 14.88 -12.71
CA MET A 542 -8.92 15.62 -13.98
C MET A 542 -9.81 15.02 -15.08
N ILE A 543 -9.85 13.70 -15.22
CA ILE A 543 -10.73 13.03 -16.20
C ILE A 543 -12.21 13.27 -15.84
N GLY A 544 -12.57 13.15 -14.57
CA GLY A 544 -13.93 13.42 -14.09
C GLY A 544 -14.38 14.86 -14.36
N ALA A 545 -13.51 15.84 -14.08
CA ALA A 545 -13.74 17.25 -14.37
C ALA A 545 -13.98 17.54 -15.86
N TYR A 546 -13.13 17.01 -16.75
CA TYR A 546 -13.30 17.21 -18.20
C TYR A 546 -14.56 16.51 -18.75
N MET A 547 -15.07 15.48 -18.06
CA MET A 547 -16.32 14.79 -18.43
C MET A 547 -17.58 15.43 -17.82
N VAL A 548 -17.49 16.00 -16.62
CA VAL A 548 -18.60 16.57 -15.85
C VAL A 548 -18.16 17.93 -15.24
N PRO A 549 -18.02 18.98 -16.08
CA PRO A 549 -17.49 20.27 -15.64
C PRO A 549 -18.47 21.04 -14.74
N LYS A 550 -17.90 21.98 -13.95
CA LYS A 550 -18.56 22.93 -13.01
C LYS A 550 -19.22 22.28 -11.78
N LYS A 551 -18.93 21.02 -11.49
CA LYS A 551 -19.60 20.22 -10.45
C LYS A 551 -18.58 19.53 -9.52
N PRO A 552 -18.08 20.23 -8.47
CA PRO A 552 -17.05 19.67 -7.57
C PRO A 552 -17.50 18.38 -6.89
N VAL A 553 -18.72 18.36 -6.32
CA VAL A 553 -19.29 17.16 -5.65
C VAL A 553 -19.42 15.96 -6.61
N ALA A 554 -19.77 16.21 -7.89
CA ALA A 554 -19.82 15.14 -8.89
C ALA A 554 -18.42 14.60 -9.21
N ASN A 555 -17.42 15.47 -9.28
CA ASN A 555 -16.03 15.07 -9.53
C ASN A 555 -15.43 14.27 -8.36
N MET A 556 -15.77 14.62 -7.12
CA MET A 556 -15.39 13.83 -5.95
C MET A 556 -16.02 12.43 -6.00
N MET A 557 -17.30 12.31 -6.35
CA MET A 557 -17.95 11.01 -6.51
C MET A 557 -17.37 10.19 -7.67
N PHE A 558 -16.99 10.82 -8.79
CA PHE A 558 -16.23 10.17 -9.86
C PHE A 558 -14.87 9.65 -9.34
N THR A 559 -14.21 10.44 -8.49
CA THR A 559 -12.92 10.11 -7.86
C THR A 559 -13.03 9.00 -6.84
N LEU A 560 -14.10 8.95 -6.04
CA LEU A 560 -14.42 7.86 -5.12
C LEU A 560 -14.54 6.54 -5.89
N TYR A 561 -15.42 6.48 -6.90
CA TYR A 561 -15.65 5.23 -7.64
C TYR A 561 -14.51 4.85 -8.60
N GLY A 562 -13.73 5.83 -9.08
CA GLY A 562 -12.54 5.60 -9.90
C GLY A 562 -11.29 5.20 -9.11
N SER A 563 -11.00 5.84 -7.97
CA SER A 563 -9.78 5.60 -7.20
C SER A 563 -9.96 4.61 -6.03
N ASN A 564 -11.02 4.68 -5.23
CA ASN A 564 -11.24 3.76 -4.10
C ASN A 564 -11.35 2.31 -4.57
N SER A 565 -12.09 2.07 -5.65
CA SER A 565 -12.26 0.75 -6.25
C SER A 565 -10.93 0.11 -6.67
N LEU A 566 -9.95 0.92 -7.07
CA LEU A 566 -8.57 0.50 -7.36
C LEU A 566 -7.80 0.20 -6.07
N VAL A 567 -7.86 1.08 -5.06
CA VAL A 567 -7.24 0.84 -3.74
C VAL A 567 -7.71 -0.48 -3.14
N GLN A 568 -9.02 -0.71 -3.08
CA GLN A 568 -9.59 -1.92 -2.50
C GLN A 568 -9.33 -3.17 -3.34
N ALA A 569 -9.16 -3.04 -4.67
CA ALA A 569 -8.66 -4.11 -5.51
C ALA A 569 -7.17 -4.43 -5.23
N LEU A 570 -6.32 -3.45 -4.88
CA LEU A 570 -4.92 -3.67 -4.50
C LEU A 570 -4.77 -4.24 -3.09
N LEU A 571 -5.55 -3.75 -2.12
CA LEU A 571 -5.53 -4.24 -0.74
C LEU A 571 -6.04 -5.68 -0.66
N MET A 572 -7.20 -5.97 -1.23
CA MET A 572 -7.72 -7.34 -1.26
C MET A 572 -6.88 -8.26 -2.20
N LEU A 573 -6.09 -7.72 -3.14
CA LEU A 573 -5.07 -8.53 -3.85
C LEU A 573 -3.97 -8.97 -2.89
N SER A 574 -3.50 -8.05 -2.04
CA SER A 574 -2.54 -8.32 -0.97
C SER A 574 -3.10 -9.36 0.00
N ASP A 575 -4.35 -9.21 0.46
CA ASP A 575 -5.02 -10.18 1.34
C ASP A 575 -5.27 -11.54 0.65
N LEU A 576 -5.63 -11.58 -0.65
CA LEU A 576 -5.77 -12.83 -1.40
C LEU A 576 -4.42 -13.52 -1.66
N LYS A 577 -3.34 -12.77 -1.89
CA LYS A 577 -1.99 -13.34 -2.00
C LYS A 577 -1.52 -13.85 -0.63
N LEU A 578 -1.75 -13.09 0.44
CA LEU A 578 -1.49 -13.52 1.80
C LEU A 578 -2.25 -14.83 2.12
N ALA A 579 -3.54 -14.88 1.78
CA ALA A 579 -4.35 -16.09 1.91
C ALA A 579 -3.81 -17.25 1.06
N TYR A 580 -3.38 -17.01 -0.18
CA TYR A 580 -2.79 -18.04 -1.06
C TYR A 580 -1.46 -18.58 -0.50
N ILE A 581 -0.54 -17.70 -0.14
CA ILE A 581 0.76 -18.06 0.42
C ILE A 581 0.57 -18.85 1.71
N VAL A 582 -0.24 -18.36 2.65
CA VAL A 582 -0.40 -18.96 3.97
C VAL A 582 -1.33 -20.19 3.96
N LYS A 583 -2.20 -20.33 2.95
CA LYS A 583 -2.93 -21.58 2.70
C LYS A 583 -2.06 -22.63 2.01
N SER A 584 -0.99 -22.23 1.32
CA SER A 584 0.04 -23.18 0.91
C SER A 584 0.94 -23.60 2.07
N GLN A 585 1.34 -22.68 2.98
CA GLN A 585 2.39 -22.94 3.98
C GLN A 585 2.04 -22.70 5.45
N ARG A 586 2.31 -23.74 6.25
CA ARG A 586 2.12 -23.77 7.70
C ARG A 586 3.42 -23.73 8.53
N ASP A 587 4.56 -24.12 7.96
CA ASP A 587 5.69 -24.59 8.78
C ASP A 587 6.94 -23.66 8.84
N VAL A 588 6.91 -22.42 8.33
CA VAL A 588 8.07 -21.46 8.30
C VAL A 588 7.74 -19.97 8.60
N LEU A 589 8.21 -19.45 9.77
CA LEU A 589 8.50 -18.01 10.13
C LEU A 589 7.35 -17.03 10.54
N LEU A 590 7.43 -15.92 11.33
CA LEU A 590 8.37 -15.01 12.09
C LEU A 590 8.41 -13.38 11.87
N SER A 591 7.32 -12.51 11.95
CA SER A 591 7.14 -11.06 12.51
C SER A 591 6.41 -9.75 11.86
N VAL A 592 6.41 -8.50 12.43
CA VAL A 592 5.30 -7.44 12.71
C VAL A 592 5.68 -5.85 12.49
N GLU A 593 5.06 -4.57 12.56
CA GLU A 593 3.81 -3.62 12.77
C GLU A 593 4.04 -2.11 12.23
N GLY A 594 3.38 -0.87 12.39
CA GLY A 594 2.27 -0.01 13.09
C GLY A 594 2.08 1.42 12.37
N THR A 595 1.64 2.70 12.73
CA THR A 595 1.03 3.61 13.83
C THR A 595 0.94 5.17 13.40
N SER A 596 0.22 6.29 13.83
CA SER A 596 -0.98 6.79 14.69
C SER A 596 -1.59 8.32 14.54
N LEU A 597 -2.91 8.61 14.85
CA LEU A 597 -3.82 9.77 15.41
C LEU A 597 -3.47 11.33 15.70
N TRP A 598 -4.10 12.55 15.42
CA TRP A 598 -5.37 13.25 14.89
C TRP A 598 -5.18 14.75 14.26
N SER A 599 -5.82 15.25 13.14
CA SER A 599 -6.08 16.63 12.52
C SER A 599 -6.73 16.66 11.06
N GLY A 600 -7.34 17.76 10.58
CA GLY A 600 -8.18 17.79 9.35
C GLY A 600 -7.55 17.80 7.93
N GLN A 601 -6.22 17.67 7.79
CA GLN A 601 -5.47 18.02 6.56
C GLN A 601 -6.03 17.43 5.25
N ASN A 602 -6.14 16.11 5.12
CA ASN A 602 -6.47 15.49 3.82
C ASN A 602 -7.86 15.87 3.27
N VAL A 603 -8.80 16.27 4.13
CA VAL A 603 -10.13 16.77 3.71
C VAL A 603 -10.01 18.13 3.02
N GLN A 604 -9.10 19.00 3.48
CA GLN A 604 -8.76 20.26 2.82
C GLN A 604 -8.15 20.00 1.44
N SER A 605 -7.12 19.14 1.35
CA SER A 605 -6.51 18.76 0.06
C SER A 605 -7.53 18.21 -0.94
N TYR A 606 -8.39 17.29 -0.48
CA TYR A 606 -9.39 16.64 -1.33
C TYR A 606 -10.44 17.64 -1.85
N ASN A 607 -10.91 18.55 -1.00
CA ASN A 607 -11.84 19.62 -1.39
C ASN A 607 -11.19 20.67 -2.32
N ALA A 608 -9.98 21.13 -2.00
CA ALA A 608 -9.24 22.08 -2.84
C ALA A 608 -8.99 21.53 -4.26
N GLN A 609 -8.61 20.24 -4.35
CA GLN A 609 -8.52 19.52 -5.62
C GLN A 609 -9.90 19.40 -6.30
N ALA A 610 -10.95 19.04 -5.57
CA ALA A 610 -12.31 18.90 -6.11
C ALA A 610 -12.84 20.18 -6.75
N ILE A 611 -12.53 21.35 -6.18
CA ILE A 611 -12.98 22.67 -6.68
C ILE A 611 -12.12 23.13 -7.86
N ALA A 612 -10.78 23.05 -7.75
CA ALA A 612 -9.91 23.46 -8.85
C ALA A 612 -10.10 22.59 -10.11
N TRP A 613 -10.26 21.27 -9.93
CA TRP A 613 -10.57 20.38 -11.05
C TRP A 613 -12.06 20.46 -11.42
N GLY A 614 -12.97 20.15 -10.51
CA GLY A 614 -14.39 20.02 -10.83
C GLY A 614 -15.10 21.34 -11.14
N GLY A 615 -14.62 22.46 -10.61
CA GLY A 615 -15.23 23.79 -10.75
C GLY A 615 -14.73 24.62 -11.93
N ALA A 616 -13.40 24.71 -12.11
CA ALA A 616 -12.77 25.70 -13.01
C ALA A 616 -11.57 25.15 -13.84
N ALA A 617 -11.48 23.84 -14.07
CA ALA A 617 -10.33 23.24 -14.74
C ALA A 617 -10.05 23.77 -16.15
N ASP A 618 -11.07 24.16 -16.91
CA ASP A 618 -10.92 24.74 -18.25
C ASP A 618 -10.21 26.09 -18.23
N LYS A 619 -10.49 26.92 -17.21
CA LYS A 619 -9.86 28.23 -17.00
C LYS A 619 -8.50 28.16 -16.28
N ILE A 620 -8.29 27.17 -15.39
CA ILE A 620 -7.05 27.01 -14.59
C ILE A 620 -5.99 26.17 -15.32
N PHE A 621 -6.41 25.03 -15.90
CA PHE A 621 -5.54 24.00 -16.47
C PHE A 621 -5.70 23.82 -17.99
N GLY A 622 -6.64 24.55 -18.61
CA GLY A 622 -6.78 24.60 -20.07
C GLY A 622 -5.61 25.29 -20.76
N ARG A 623 -5.65 25.35 -22.09
CA ARG A 623 -4.54 25.80 -22.95
C ARG A 623 -3.96 27.17 -22.57
N ASP A 624 -4.83 28.09 -22.17
CA ASP A 624 -4.50 29.48 -21.88
C ASP A 624 -4.51 29.79 -20.36
N GLY A 625 -4.60 28.75 -19.52
CA GLY A 625 -4.53 28.84 -18.06
C GLY A 625 -3.11 28.71 -17.51
N GLU A 626 -2.85 29.37 -16.38
CA GLU A 626 -1.50 29.50 -15.76
C GLU A 626 -0.82 28.14 -15.47
N TYR A 627 -1.62 27.11 -15.16
CA TYR A 627 -1.15 25.78 -14.77
C TYR A 627 -1.31 24.71 -15.87
N TRP A 628 -1.40 25.10 -17.15
CA TRP A 628 -1.54 24.19 -18.31
C TRP A 628 -0.49 23.05 -18.38
N GLN A 629 0.65 23.22 -17.71
CA GLN A 629 1.69 22.19 -17.62
C GLN A 629 1.27 20.98 -16.76
N VAL A 630 0.31 21.15 -15.84
CA VAL A 630 -0.13 20.10 -14.90
C VAL A 630 -0.83 18.93 -15.62
N PRO A 631 -1.81 19.12 -16.53
CA PRO A 631 -2.30 18.06 -17.42
C PRO A 631 -1.22 17.47 -18.32
N MET A 632 -0.34 18.33 -18.86
CA MET A 632 0.78 17.90 -19.72
C MET A 632 1.79 17.01 -19.01
N GLY A 633 1.78 16.97 -17.67
CA GLY A 633 2.47 15.95 -16.88
C GLY A 633 2.19 14.53 -17.36
N LEU A 634 0.94 14.19 -17.68
CA LEU A 634 0.59 12.87 -18.26
C LEU A 634 1.35 12.60 -19.56
N PHE A 635 1.56 13.61 -20.41
CA PHE A 635 2.32 13.45 -21.65
C PHE A 635 3.82 13.33 -21.38
N TYR A 636 4.39 14.19 -20.53
CA TYR A 636 5.83 14.15 -20.20
C TYR A 636 6.23 12.83 -19.52
N GLY A 637 5.39 12.30 -18.64
CA GLY A 637 5.62 11.03 -17.94
C GLY A 637 5.86 9.82 -18.86
N ILE A 638 5.26 9.81 -20.06
CA ILE A 638 5.48 8.76 -21.08
C ILE A 638 6.97 8.66 -21.45
N PHE A 639 7.69 9.78 -21.47
CA PHE A 639 9.06 9.84 -21.95
C PHE A 639 10.10 9.59 -20.85
N VAL A 640 9.79 9.82 -19.57
CA VAL A 640 10.77 9.72 -18.46
C VAL A 640 11.44 8.34 -18.34
N PRO A 641 10.74 7.18 -18.50
CA PRO A 641 11.39 5.87 -18.42
C PRO A 641 12.29 5.54 -19.63
N ILE A 642 12.09 6.19 -20.78
CA ILE A 642 12.69 5.78 -22.06
C ILE A 642 14.23 5.97 -22.07
N PRO A 643 14.80 7.12 -21.65
CA PRO A 643 16.25 7.28 -21.59
C PRO A 643 16.95 6.23 -20.73
N PHE A 644 16.42 5.90 -19.55
CA PHE A 644 17.05 4.93 -18.65
C PHE A 644 17.02 3.50 -19.23
N TYR A 645 15.93 3.11 -19.87
CA TYR A 645 15.83 1.84 -20.60
C TYR A 645 16.81 1.78 -21.78
N VAL A 646 16.93 2.85 -22.57
CA VAL A 646 17.89 2.94 -23.68
C VAL A 646 19.33 2.90 -23.18
N ILE A 647 19.66 3.63 -22.11
CA ILE A 647 20.99 3.62 -21.46
C ILE A 647 21.33 2.21 -20.96
N HIS A 648 20.41 1.50 -20.32
CA HIS A 648 20.64 0.11 -19.91
C HIS A 648 20.89 -0.81 -21.11
N LYS A 649 20.13 -0.65 -22.20
CA LYS A 649 20.25 -1.47 -23.41
C LYS A 649 21.56 -1.21 -24.19
N LEU A 650 22.09 0.00 -24.15
CA LEU A 650 23.37 0.38 -24.75
C LEU A 650 24.58 0.05 -23.85
N TRP A 651 24.42 0.21 -22.53
CA TRP A 651 25.48 0.06 -21.53
C TRP A 651 25.00 -0.72 -20.30
N PRO A 652 24.77 -2.05 -20.40
CA PRO A 652 24.23 -2.86 -19.30
C PRO A 652 25.13 -2.87 -18.05
N LYS A 653 26.43 -2.54 -18.20
CA LYS A 653 27.37 -2.35 -17.08
C LYS A 653 27.00 -1.20 -16.13
N LEU A 654 26.22 -0.20 -16.57
CA LEU A 654 25.77 0.90 -15.71
C LEU A 654 24.65 0.49 -14.72
N ARG A 655 24.09 -0.72 -14.85
CA ARG A 655 23.03 -1.26 -13.99
C ARG A 655 21.84 -0.30 -13.73
N ALA A 656 21.45 0.43 -14.78
CA ALA A 656 20.28 1.32 -14.76
C ALA A 656 18.93 0.59 -14.58
N ASP A 657 18.92 -0.75 -14.52
CA ASP A 657 17.78 -1.57 -14.10
C ASP A 657 17.39 -1.37 -12.62
N TYR A 658 18.29 -0.82 -11.79
CA TYR A 658 17.95 -0.40 -10.44
C TYR A 658 17.19 0.94 -10.37
N VAL A 659 17.17 1.74 -11.46
CA VAL A 659 16.56 3.07 -11.48
C VAL A 659 15.07 2.98 -11.80
N ASN A 660 14.24 3.05 -10.76
CA ASN A 660 12.79 3.07 -10.90
C ASN A 660 12.29 4.52 -11.02
N THR A 661 12.17 4.98 -12.26
CA THR A 661 11.68 6.33 -12.61
C THR A 661 10.31 6.67 -12.05
N PHE A 662 9.43 5.68 -11.84
CA PHE A 662 8.11 5.91 -11.26
C PHE A 662 8.19 6.22 -9.74
N ILE A 663 9.05 5.49 -9.01
CA ILE A 663 9.29 5.74 -7.58
C ILE A 663 9.98 7.11 -7.39
N ILE A 664 10.96 7.43 -8.23
CA ILE A 664 11.64 8.73 -8.21
C ILE A 664 10.65 9.87 -8.45
N LEU A 665 9.78 9.78 -9.47
CA LEU A 665 8.78 10.81 -9.74
C LEU A 665 7.80 10.99 -8.58
N ASN A 666 7.30 9.90 -7.98
CA ASN A 666 6.45 10.02 -6.77
C ASN A 666 7.10 10.85 -5.66
N TRP A 667 8.37 10.56 -5.38
CA TRP A 667 9.10 11.20 -4.29
C TRP A 667 9.62 12.60 -4.65
N LEU A 668 9.62 12.96 -5.93
CA LEU A 668 9.90 14.30 -6.45
C LEU A 668 8.72 15.26 -6.19
N GLY A 669 7.48 14.76 -6.05
CA GLY A 669 6.29 15.54 -5.71
C GLY A 669 5.89 15.53 -4.23
N TRP A 670 6.60 14.77 -3.38
CA TRP A 670 6.13 14.42 -2.04
C TRP A 670 6.08 15.59 -1.05
N LEU A 671 7.11 16.46 -1.03
CA LEU A 671 7.23 17.60 -0.11
C LEU A 671 6.35 18.79 -0.53
N SER A 672 5.07 18.55 -0.76
CA SER A 672 4.11 19.62 -1.08
C SER A 672 3.47 20.24 0.16
N VAL A 673 3.32 19.44 1.21
CA VAL A 673 2.41 19.67 2.34
C VAL A 673 2.85 18.86 3.58
N GLY A 674 2.28 19.14 4.75
CA GLY A 674 2.41 18.32 5.97
C GLY A 674 3.71 18.49 6.76
N ILE A 675 3.95 17.55 7.69
CA ILE A 675 5.12 17.50 8.58
C ILE A 675 6.22 16.67 7.91
N ASN A 676 7.40 17.27 7.70
CA ASN A 676 8.45 16.68 6.85
C ASN A 676 9.73 16.27 7.61
N THR A 677 9.89 16.68 8.86
CA THR A 677 11.14 16.47 9.65
C THR A 677 11.46 15.00 9.97
N SER A 678 10.54 14.06 9.72
CA SER A 678 10.78 12.62 9.89
C SER A 678 11.53 11.94 8.74
N LEU A 679 11.70 12.61 7.59
CA LEU A 679 12.18 11.96 6.37
C LEU A 679 13.69 11.63 6.39
N LEU A 680 14.52 12.40 7.11
CA LEU A 680 15.92 12.01 7.33
C LEU A 680 16.02 10.73 8.19
N PRO A 681 15.42 10.64 9.41
CA PRO A 681 15.45 9.40 10.17
C PRO A 681 14.78 8.22 9.45
N TYR A 682 13.69 8.43 8.69
CA TYR A 682 13.09 7.41 7.80
C TYR A 682 14.17 6.74 6.93
N PHE A 683 14.90 7.53 6.13
CA PHE A 683 15.92 6.99 5.25
C PHE A 683 17.14 6.42 6.01
N MET A 684 17.55 7.04 7.12
CA MET A 684 18.67 6.55 7.93
C MET A 684 18.37 5.18 8.57
N PHE A 685 17.21 5.00 9.20
CA PHE A 685 16.82 3.73 9.79
C PHE A 685 16.53 2.66 8.74
N GLY A 686 15.91 3.02 7.61
CA GLY A 686 15.72 2.10 6.48
C GLY A 686 17.04 1.62 5.88
N ILE A 687 17.97 2.54 5.58
CA ILE A 687 19.28 2.19 5.02
C ILE A 687 20.13 1.39 6.02
N PHE A 688 20.07 1.73 7.31
CA PHE A 688 20.73 0.94 8.36
C PHE A 688 20.16 -0.50 8.43
N THR A 689 18.85 -0.67 8.50
CA THR A 689 18.25 -2.00 8.67
C THR A 689 18.37 -2.84 7.39
N GLN A 690 18.07 -2.29 6.23
CA GLN A 690 18.06 -3.02 4.96
C GLN A 690 19.44 -3.12 4.30
N GLY A 691 20.39 -2.25 4.68
CA GLY A 691 21.75 -2.20 4.11
C GLY A 691 22.83 -2.73 5.03
N TYR A 692 22.78 -2.41 6.34
CA TYR A 692 23.72 -2.94 7.32
C TYR A 692 23.20 -4.20 8.00
N LEU A 693 22.05 -4.12 8.70
CA LEU A 693 21.54 -5.19 9.54
C LEU A 693 21.24 -6.46 8.71
N ARG A 694 20.52 -6.31 7.60
CA ARG A 694 20.19 -7.39 6.65
C ARG A 694 21.42 -8.04 6.00
N LYS A 695 22.50 -7.29 5.75
CA LYS A 695 23.69 -7.76 5.00
C LYS A 695 24.80 -8.31 5.90
N TYR A 696 25.08 -7.66 7.04
CA TYR A 696 26.19 -8.01 7.93
C TYR A 696 25.75 -8.68 9.23
N LYS A 697 24.44 -8.70 9.52
CA LYS A 697 23.83 -9.32 10.72
C LYS A 697 22.55 -10.10 10.37
N ALA A 698 22.55 -10.78 9.22
CA ALA A 698 21.39 -11.48 8.64
C ALA A 698 20.64 -12.40 9.65
N VAL A 699 21.36 -13.12 10.51
CA VAL A 699 20.78 -13.97 11.58
C VAL A 699 19.93 -13.13 12.55
N LEU A 700 20.46 -11.99 13.02
CA LEU A 700 19.74 -11.08 13.92
C LEU A 700 18.54 -10.43 13.21
N PHE A 701 18.72 -10.09 11.92
CA PHE A 701 17.67 -9.54 11.08
C PHE A 701 16.49 -10.53 10.97
N ALA A 702 16.71 -11.74 10.47
CA ALA A 702 15.64 -12.75 10.36
C ALA A 702 15.04 -13.16 11.73
N LYS A 703 15.88 -13.24 12.78
CA LYS A 703 15.46 -13.72 14.10
C LYS A 703 14.74 -12.68 14.96
N TRP A 704 14.89 -11.37 14.71
CA TRP A 704 14.24 -10.33 15.53
C TRP A 704 13.77 -9.08 14.80
N HIS A 705 14.29 -8.71 13.61
CA HIS A 705 14.00 -7.40 12.98
C HIS A 705 12.51 -7.08 12.95
N LEU A 706 11.74 -7.95 12.30
CA LEU A 706 10.29 -7.79 12.20
C LEU A 706 9.61 -7.83 13.60
N THR A 707 10.20 -8.42 14.65
CA THR A 707 9.65 -8.37 16.04
C THR A 707 10.01 -7.06 16.75
N THR A 708 10.95 -6.28 16.22
CA THR A 708 11.26 -4.92 16.67
C THR A 708 10.44 -3.89 15.92
N VAL A 709 10.33 -4.02 14.58
CA VAL A 709 9.39 -3.28 13.70
C VAL A 709 7.97 -3.37 14.28
N ALA A 710 7.62 -4.53 14.84
CA ALA A 710 6.44 -4.75 15.67
C ALA A 710 6.27 -3.73 16.79
N ALA A 711 7.17 -3.84 17.73
CA ALA A 711 6.86 -3.49 19.10
C ALA A 711 6.97 -1.99 19.28
N ILE A 712 7.82 -1.34 18.49
CA ILE A 712 7.75 0.08 18.18
C ILE A 712 6.29 0.49 17.96
N ALA A 713 5.65 -0.08 16.96
CA ALA A 713 4.51 0.57 16.35
C ALA A 713 3.14 -0.03 16.77
N GLY A 714 3.10 -1.21 17.40
CA GLY A 714 2.03 -1.55 18.33
C GLY A 714 2.08 -0.69 19.60
N GLY A 715 3.30 -0.40 20.10
CA GLY A 715 3.54 0.50 21.22
C GLY A 715 3.00 1.91 20.97
N THR A 716 3.41 2.53 19.85
CA THR A 716 2.88 3.82 19.42
C THR A 716 1.37 3.72 19.10
N SER A 717 0.88 2.68 18.41
CA SER A 717 -0.58 2.59 18.08
C SER A 717 -1.46 2.58 19.33
N ILE A 718 -0.99 1.95 20.41
CA ILE A 718 -1.66 1.93 21.71
C ILE A 718 -1.52 3.28 22.43
N ILE A 719 -0.31 3.85 22.51
CA ILE A 719 -0.11 5.06 23.32
C ILE A 719 -0.85 6.26 22.78
N VAL A 720 -0.90 6.46 21.45
CA VAL A 720 -1.53 7.67 20.89
C VAL A 720 -3.05 7.59 21.02
N PHE A 721 -3.62 6.39 20.91
CA PHE A 721 -5.02 6.13 21.24
C PHE A 721 -5.32 6.48 22.70
N ILE A 722 -4.49 6.01 23.64
CA ILE A 722 -4.62 6.36 25.05
C ILE A 722 -4.47 7.87 25.26
N LEU A 723 -3.41 8.49 24.72
CA LEU A 723 -3.13 9.91 24.84
C LEU A 723 -4.26 10.76 24.27
N THR A 724 -4.79 10.44 23.08
CA THR A 724 -5.83 11.28 22.49
C THR A 724 -7.14 11.24 23.27
N PHE A 725 -7.55 10.07 23.78
CA PHE A 725 -8.74 9.98 24.62
C PHE A 725 -8.53 10.46 26.07
N ALA A 726 -7.30 10.41 26.60
CA ALA A 726 -7.01 10.81 27.99
C ALA A 726 -6.55 12.27 28.15
N VAL A 727 -5.80 12.82 27.19
CA VAL A 727 -5.17 14.15 27.26
C VAL A 727 -5.30 15.00 25.98
N SER A 728 -5.21 14.47 24.76
CA SER A 728 -5.21 15.31 23.54
C SER A 728 -6.61 15.75 23.08
N GLY A 729 -7.67 15.40 23.81
CA GLY A 729 -9.01 15.97 23.63
C GLY A 729 -9.99 15.17 22.77
N GLY A 730 -9.66 13.95 22.33
CA GLY A 730 -10.58 13.06 21.59
C GLY A 730 -11.84 12.65 22.37
N ALA A 731 -11.82 12.77 23.70
CA ALA A 731 -13.00 12.64 24.57
C ALA A 731 -13.74 13.98 24.84
N GLY A 732 -13.43 15.04 24.10
CA GLY A 732 -14.03 16.38 24.24
C GLY A 732 -13.37 17.30 25.28
N VAL A 733 -12.37 16.83 26.03
CA VAL A 733 -11.62 17.65 27.00
C VAL A 733 -10.12 17.46 26.81
N SER A 734 -9.44 18.49 26.31
CA SER A 734 -7.97 18.50 26.23
C SER A 734 -7.34 18.83 27.59
N ARG A 735 -6.19 18.24 27.86
CA ARG A 735 -5.33 18.40 29.04
C ARG A 735 -3.88 18.56 28.56
N PRO A 736 -3.50 19.72 28.01
CA PRO A 736 -2.13 19.93 27.53
C PRO A 736 -1.12 19.80 28.67
N PHE A 737 0.06 19.30 28.35
CA PHE A 737 1.20 19.31 29.28
C PHE A 737 1.61 20.78 29.56
N PRO A 738 2.16 21.09 30.75
CA PRO A 738 2.61 22.45 31.07
C PRO A 738 3.60 23.00 30.02
N GLU A 739 3.53 24.30 29.74
CA GLU A 739 4.44 24.96 28.81
C GLU A 739 5.87 25.02 29.39
N TRP A 740 6.85 24.62 28.57
CA TRP A 740 8.28 24.74 28.85
C TRP A 740 9.07 24.69 27.54
N TRP A 741 10.40 24.85 27.58
CA TRP A 741 11.23 24.97 26.37
C TRP A 741 10.96 23.88 25.32
N GLY A 742 10.82 22.60 25.72
CA GLY A 742 10.54 21.50 24.79
C GLY A 742 9.06 21.26 24.46
N ASN A 743 8.15 22.04 25.03
CA ASN A 743 6.70 22.01 24.81
C ASN A 743 6.19 23.46 24.76
N SER A 744 6.49 24.17 23.66
CA SER A 744 5.99 25.51 23.42
C SER A 744 4.53 25.45 22.96
N LEU A 745 3.64 26.24 23.55
CA LEU A 745 2.26 26.38 23.10
C LEU A 745 2.09 27.52 22.09
N SER A 746 3.20 28.14 21.68
CA SER A 746 3.26 29.25 20.72
C SER A 746 4.43 29.12 19.75
N GLY A 747 4.25 29.58 18.51
CA GLY A 747 5.25 29.47 17.43
C GLY A 747 5.41 28.05 16.88
N ASN A 748 6.53 27.78 16.20
CA ASN A 748 6.83 26.46 15.65
C ASN A 748 7.51 25.53 16.67
N VAL A 749 7.15 24.24 16.59
CA VAL A 749 7.56 23.19 17.54
C VAL A 749 9.08 22.94 17.52
N ASP A 750 9.77 23.23 16.42
CA ASP A 750 11.22 23.16 16.24
C ASP A 750 11.98 24.47 16.58
N HIS A 751 11.24 25.51 16.98
CA HIS A 751 11.68 26.90 17.12
C HIS A 751 12.21 27.56 15.83
N CYS A 752 11.81 27.09 14.64
CA CYS A 752 11.97 27.87 13.41
C CYS A 752 11.15 29.17 13.46
N LYS A 753 11.46 30.12 12.56
CA LYS A 753 10.64 31.33 12.41
C LYS A 753 9.25 30.93 11.94
N TYR A 754 8.21 31.38 12.64
CA TYR A 754 6.83 31.30 12.16
C TYR A 754 6.66 32.13 10.88
N THR A 755 6.04 31.55 9.85
CA THR A 755 5.86 32.17 8.52
C THR A 755 4.41 32.25 8.05
N ASN A 756 3.49 31.53 8.70
CA ASN A 756 2.12 31.35 8.23
C ASN A 756 1.13 32.24 9.01
N GLY A 757 1.25 33.55 8.86
CA GLY A 757 0.13 34.47 9.12
C GLY A 757 -0.01 35.13 10.49
N GLU A 758 1.09 35.51 11.14
CA GLU A 758 1.28 36.85 11.76
C GLU A 758 2.78 37.14 11.96
#